data_AF-A0A7W5UDH9-F1
#
_entry.id   AF-A0A7W5UDH9-F1
#
_cell.length_a   1.000
_cell.length_b   1.000
_cell.length_c   1.000
_cell.angle_alpha   90.00
_cell.angle_beta   90.00
_cell.angle_gamma   90.00
#
_symmetry.space_group_name_H-M   'P 1'
#
loop_
_entity.id
_entity.type
_entity.pdbx_description
1 polymer ?
#
loop_
_entity_poly.entity_id
_entity_poly.type
_entity_poly.pdbx_seq_one_letter_code
_entity_poly.pdbx_strand_id
1 'polypeptide(L)'
;MTEPFPIPRQLRQTDVFVGNGGATYSGFNFKIFDIDDVEVWTKTAYETAFSKQAVAVIKLNNQPLDDFSVTFSVGQPATTAIVVRSARLAERTAGVDNGTKIGMYALEKELSKQATVQQEVRRDLGRTVMSDFGEDGMTIDGGIADGRTLMKQGDRLVEGPDIVAEADRAEAARDLAEGYASDAISQGNVPVYSTIDGMPAINVPAGIIAVQVNGKSSAGDGLGGRFVKIDSDPGATIDAVGKFRSGDGRWWLRKPFENLVYEKEIELSNIPGLDTVGATDSSVTVLALQAEHAASGFVMKLPQSSKIRLDQNLALNFGQKIRGSLNPNDATGASFNYANIGSTFILGGGATIRLDNGAVIENSLVYRRGLVFNADQGDFSSWAGAGITLGYGNDQVVRNVMSLGFLYGVRSLNDRGLNGPGRIVLDRVYVDAVNAFYLSGSYDTAFIDKIRAFCFVTQAYAGNPAPGESYDPRKDRRPGTGLKLVDRADGTKIMSAEIFGYKTGIDANTASWMIGDITVDYPTTTTYNTGGGSGVIGALLHADTDPTVPRAVDYDPSQIGNLQIWSVETGLKIVGNAGRVSQIATLAIRNTYGDAIQIDGGGLIAPNTTIENCTGTPVRFLSAPNTKSIIRGKATHFGAARNSSGVPAVKLPALSSANLVDVKLNTDQSAGSGYFDNHPALLGVASGNPLNLPAYNGGEVETFFVTGSNNLAGIYGPRPGRVRLFFENAITIFAASEDGGIRLPGGAASLNVTTNTCLTLEYNGTAKRWCVVSVT
;
A
#
# COMPACT_ATOMS: atom_id res chain seq x y z
N MET A 1 67.31 17.48 -1.18
CA MET A 1 66.06 18.11 -0.72
C MET A 1 65.46 17.19 0.32
N THR A 2 65.38 17.63 1.56
CA THR A 2 64.58 16.95 2.60
C THR A 2 63.11 17.15 2.25
N GLU A 3 62.34 16.07 2.10
CA GLU A 3 60.88 16.18 1.92
C GLU A 3 60.31 16.95 3.12
N PRO A 4 59.52 18.02 2.91
CA PRO A 4 59.05 18.87 4.00
C PRO A 4 58.01 18.18 4.89
N PHE A 5 57.32 17.15 4.38
CA PHE A 5 56.28 16.40 5.09
C PHE A 5 56.47 14.88 4.92
N PRO A 6 57.52 14.27 5.48
CA PRO A 6 57.74 12.83 5.35
C PRO A 6 56.60 12.06 6.03
N ILE A 7 55.86 11.26 5.27
CA ILE A 7 54.77 10.43 5.80
C ILE A 7 55.30 9.02 6.08
N PRO A 8 55.47 8.61 7.35
CA PRO A 8 55.93 7.27 7.67
C PRO A 8 54.90 6.20 7.26
N ARG A 9 55.38 5.01 6.88
CA ARG A 9 54.55 3.84 6.51
C ARG A 9 53.96 3.11 7.74
N GLN A 10 53.49 3.85 8.73
CA GLN A 10 53.00 3.29 9.99
C GLN A 10 51.48 3.45 10.08
N LEU A 11 50.85 2.58 10.87
CA LEU A 11 49.46 2.78 11.26
C LEU A 11 49.38 4.10 12.05
N ARG A 12 48.50 5.02 11.66
CA ARG A 12 48.31 6.31 12.34
C ARG A 12 47.43 6.16 13.58
N GLN A 13 47.82 5.20 14.42
CA GLN A 13 47.18 4.79 15.64
C GLN A 13 48.24 4.16 16.55
N THR A 14 48.13 4.39 17.85
CA THR A 14 48.93 3.72 18.88
C THR A 14 48.45 2.29 19.13
N ASP A 15 49.36 1.42 19.55
CA ASP A 15 48.96 0.19 20.26
C ASP A 15 48.20 0.56 21.54
N VAL A 16 47.44 -0.39 22.09
CA VAL A 16 46.78 -0.18 23.39
C VAL A 16 47.84 -0.03 24.46
N PHE A 17 47.91 1.13 25.11
CA PHE A 17 48.74 1.36 26.29
C PHE A 17 47.88 1.66 27.50
N VAL A 18 48.44 1.57 28.70
CA VAL A 18 47.71 1.86 29.94
C VAL A 18 48.12 3.22 30.50
N GLY A 19 47.21 3.85 31.24
CA GLY A 19 47.51 5.09 31.96
C GLY A 19 48.70 4.93 32.92
N ASN A 20 49.30 6.05 33.33
CA ASN A 20 50.39 6.04 34.31
C ASN A 20 50.08 6.92 35.55
N GLY A 21 48.81 7.28 35.73
CA GLY A 21 48.35 8.27 36.73
C GLY A 21 48.48 9.72 36.26
N GLY A 22 49.23 9.98 35.18
CA GLY A 22 49.37 11.29 34.55
C GLY A 22 48.18 11.66 33.66
N ALA A 23 48.00 12.96 33.45
CA ALA A 23 46.97 13.52 32.58
C ALA A 23 47.46 13.77 31.14
N THR A 24 48.76 13.93 30.91
CA THR A 24 49.33 14.28 29.60
C THR A 24 50.19 13.15 29.04
N TYR A 25 49.94 12.80 27.78
CA TYR A 25 50.64 11.76 27.03
C TYR A 25 51.17 12.36 25.72
N SER A 26 52.41 12.02 25.36
CA SER A 26 53.10 12.55 24.18
C SER A 26 54.07 11.51 23.61
N GLY A 27 54.72 11.82 22.48
CA GLY A 27 55.71 10.92 21.87
C GLY A 27 55.08 9.83 21.00
N PHE A 28 53.91 10.12 20.42
CA PHE A 28 53.25 9.23 19.48
C PHE A 28 54.11 9.05 18.22
N ASN A 29 54.08 7.86 17.63
CA ASN A 29 54.86 7.50 16.45
C ASN A 29 54.28 8.06 15.13
N PHE A 30 53.27 8.92 15.19
CA PHE A 30 52.68 9.59 14.03
C PHE A 30 52.42 11.08 14.31
N LYS A 31 52.42 11.88 13.24
CA LYS A 31 52.24 13.34 13.26
C LYS A 31 50.87 13.75 12.72
N ILE A 32 50.32 14.89 13.13
CA ILE A 32 48.96 15.34 12.76
C ILE A 32 48.96 16.65 11.98
N PHE A 33 47.97 16.82 11.11
CA PHE A 33 47.76 18.06 10.35
C PHE A 33 46.85 19.03 11.09
N ASP A 34 45.79 18.53 11.70
CA ASP A 34 44.89 19.29 12.56
C ASP A 34 44.78 18.61 13.93
N ILE A 35 44.53 19.39 14.98
CA ILE A 35 44.22 18.86 16.31
C ILE A 35 42.87 18.13 16.31
N ASP A 36 41.95 18.53 15.44
CA ASP A 36 40.63 17.93 15.28
C ASP A 36 40.70 16.53 14.62
N ASP A 37 41.84 16.18 13.99
CA ASP A 37 42.07 14.86 13.41
C ASP A 37 42.33 13.77 14.47
N VAL A 38 42.51 14.14 15.75
CA VAL A 38 42.90 13.20 16.81
C VAL A 38 41.68 12.74 17.59
N GLU A 39 41.52 11.42 17.66
CA GLU A 39 40.56 10.80 18.57
C GLU A 39 41.28 9.96 19.61
N VAL A 40 40.76 10.04 20.84
CA VAL A 40 41.27 9.27 21.97
C VAL A 40 40.14 8.44 22.53
N TRP A 41 40.44 7.16 22.70
CA TRP A 41 39.49 6.16 23.18
C TRP A 41 40.06 5.54 24.44
N THR A 42 39.21 5.35 25.45
CA THR A 42 39.62 4.73 26.71
C THR A 42 38.69 3.59 27.09
N LYS A 43 39.22 2.62 27.83
CA LYS A 43 38.45 1.54 28.46
C LYS A 43 38.96 1.35 29.88
N THR A 44 38.11 1.58 30.88
CA THR A 44 38.46 1.28 32.28
C THR A 44 38.43 -0.24 32.54
N ALA A 45 39.03 -0.71 33.64
CA ALA A 45 39.15 -2.13 33.94
C ALA A 45 37.82 -2.91 34.04
N TYR A 46 36.69 -2.21 34.22
CA TYR A 46 35.36 -2.82 34.36
C TYR A 46 34.44 -2.57 33.16
N GLU A 47 34.88 -1.80 32.17
CA GLU A 47 34.11 -1.56 30.95
C GLU A 47 34.45 -2.62 29.90
N THR A 48 33.43 -3.11 29.21
CA THR A 48 33.58 -4.12 28.17
C THR A 48 34.04 -3.51 26.84
N ALA A 49 33.85 -2.21 26.64
CA ALA A 49 34.08 -1.51 25.38
C ALA A 49 34.91 -0.23 25.56
N PHE A 50 35.57 0.21 24.49
CA PHE A 50 36.22 1.51 24.43
C PHE A 50 35.19 2.62 24.17
N SER A 51 35.31 3.74 24.87
CA SER A 51 34.51 4.93 24.65
C SER A 51 35.40 6.12 24.27
N LYS A 52 34.90 6.99 23.38
CA LYS A 52 35.62 8.19 22.95
C LYS A 52 35.69 9.19 24.11
N GLN A 53 36.89 9.68 24.40
CA GLN A 53 37.13 10.67 25.44
C GLN A 53 37.41 12.06 24.86
N ALA A 54 36.85 13.07 25.51
CA ALA A 54 37.20 14.45 25.24
C ALA A 54 38.58 14.74 25.85
N VAL A 55 39.51 15.18 25.02
CA VAL A 55 40.89 15.50 25.40
C VAL A 55 41.31 16.83 24.79
N ALA A 56 42.26 17.52 25.41
CA ALA A 56 42.95 18.65 24.80
C ALA A 56 44.14 18.13 23.98
N VAL A 57 44.20 18.49 22.69
CA VAL A 57 45.27 18.08 21.77
C VAL A 57 46.11 19.31 21.43
N ILE A 58 47.42 19.22 21.64
CA ILE A 58 48.35 20.34 21.44
C ILE A 58 49.51 19.89 20.56
N LYS A 59 49.74 20.62 19.46
CA LYS A 59 50.94 20.47 18.62
C LYS A 59 52.17 21.03 19.34
N LEU A 60 53.29 20.31 19.27
CA LEU A 60 54.48 20.66 20.05
C LEU A 60 55.23 21.89 19.53
N ASN A 61 55.28 22.09 18.21
CA ASN A 61 56.02 23.16 17.55
C ASN A 61 55.13 24.05 16.65
N ASN A 62 53.81 23.83 16.69
CA ASN A 62 52.81 24.48 15.84
C ASN A 62 53.12 24.40 14.33
N GLN A 63 53.74 23.30 13.88
CA GLN A 63 54.02 23.09 12.46
C GLN A 63 52.78 22.55 11.72
N PRO A 64 52.69 22.72 10.37
CA PRO A 64 51.58 22.18 9.59
C PRO A 64 51.38 20.68 9.79
N LEU A 65 52.45 19.89 9.77
CA LEU A 65 52.49 18.48 10.17
C LEU A 65 53.42 18.38 11.38
N ASP A 66 52.89 18.04 12.54
CA ASP A 66 53.64 18.15 13.79
C ASP A 66 53.42 16.97 14.72
N ASP A 67 54.39 16.78 15.61
CA ASP A 67 54.24 15.93 16.78
C ASP A 67 53.25 16.60 17.74
N PHE A 68 52.54 15.79 18.53
CA PHE A 68 51.47 16.30 19.39
C PHE A 68 51.44 15.60 20.75
N SER A 69 50.71 16.22 21.67
CA SER A 69 50.38 15.67 22.99
C SER A 69 48.86 15.67 23.19
N VAL A 70 48.40 14.75 24.01
CA VAL A 70 47.01 14.57 24.43
C VAL A 70 46.96 14.80 25.95
N THR A 71 46.06 15.67 26.40
CA THR A 71 45.83 15.93 27.83
C THR A 71 44.39 15.64 28.22
N PHE A 72 44.19 14.73 29.16
CA PHE A 72 42.90 14.41 29.77
C PHE A 72 42.55 15.46 30.84
N SER A 73 41.25 15.62 31.13
CA SER A 73 40.79 16.50 32.21
C SER A 73 41.19 16.01 33.61
N VAL A 74 41.45 14.70 33.74
CA VAL A 74 41.93 14.04 34.96
C VAL A 74 43.02 13.02 34.62
N GLY A 75 43.92 12.78 35.59
CA GLY A 75 44.95 11.74 35.45
C GLY A 75 44.34 10.36 35.20
N GLN A 76 44.87 9.63 34.21
CA GLN A 76 44.33 8.33 33.84
C GLN A 76 44.98 7.22 34.67
N PRO A 77 44.22 6.43 35.46
CA PRO A 77 44.77 5.33 36.25
C PRO A 77 45.50 4.29 35.41
N ALA A 78 46.42 3.54 36.02
CA ALA A 78 47.12 2.42 35.37
C ALA A 78 46.21 1.23 34.97
N THR A 79 44.94 1.29 35.36
CA THR A 79 43.90 0.36 34.97
C THR A 79 43.10 0.80 33.74
N THR A 80 43.33 2.00 33.21
CA THR A 80 42.64 2.51 32.02
C THR A 80 43.48 2.23 30.78
N ALA A 81 42.96 1.41 29.87
CA ALA A 81 43.52 1.21 28.54
C ALA A 81 43.20 2.43 27.66
N ILE A 82 44.17 2.90 26.88
CA ILE A 82 44.11 4.12 26.08
C ILE A 82 44.56 3.79 24.65
N VAL A 83 43.84 4.34 23.67
CA VAL A 83 44.19 4.31 22.26
C VAL A 83 44.05 5.72 21.69
N VAL A 84 45.13 6.21 21.08
CA VAL A 84 45.16 7.48 20.33
C VAL A 84 45.25 7.16 18.84
N ARG A 85 44.36 7.74 18.03
CA ARG A 85 44.33 7.53 16.57
C ARG A 85 44.09 8.83 15.80
N SER A 86 44.57 8.84 14.55
CA SER A 86 44.23 9.82 13.52
C SER A 86 42.92 9.38 12.82
N ALA A 87 41.98 10.31 12.65
CA ALA A 87 40.68 10.15 12.00
C ALA A 87 40.38 11.37 11.12
N ARG A 88 41.28 11.66 10.17
CA ARG A 88 41.18 12.82 9.30
C ARG A 88 40.11 12.59 8.24
N LEU A 89 39.07 13.41 8.26
CA LEU A 89 38.09 13.45 7.18
C LEU A 89 38.66 14.18 5.95
N ALA A 90 38.20 13.78 4.77
CA ALA A 90 38.58 14.44 3.54
C ALA A 90 37.99 15.86 3.50
N GLU A 91 38.82 16.86 3.77
CA GLU A 91 38.45 18.27 3.70
C GLU A 91 39.38 19.04 2.74
N ARG A 92 38.79 19.96 1.96
CA ARG A 92 39.54 20.84 1.05
C ARG A 92 39.69 22.20 1.73
N THR A 93 40.77 22.38 2.49
CA THR A 93 40.99 23.60 3.29
C THR A 93 42.11 24.52 2.78
N ALA A 94 42.85 24.15 1.73
CA ALA A 94 43.87 25.03 1.13
C ALA A 94 43.62 25.31 -0.35
N GLY A 95 43.67 26.59 -0.73
CA GLY A 95 43.96 27.00 -2.09
C GLY A 95 45.39 26.62 -2.43
N VAL A 96 45.58 25.90 -3.54
CA VAL A 96 46.91 25.49 -4.04
C VAL A 96 47.56 26.62 -4.86
N ASP A 97 46.81 27.69 -5.11
CA ASP A 97 47.19 28.87 -5.87
C ASP A 97 47.72 29.99 -4.95
N ASN A 98 48.74 30.69 -5.44
CA ASN A 98 49.15 32.01 -4.94
C ASN A 98 49.17 32.97 -6.14
N GLY A 99 47.99 33.46 -6.53
CA GLY A 99 47.80 34.21 -7.77
C GLY A 99 47.84 33.29 -9.01
N THR A 100 48.71 33.58 -9.98
CA THR A 100 48.83 32.80 -11.23
C THR A 100 49.80 31.61 -11.17
N LYS A 101 50.39 31.34 -9.99
CA LYS A 101 51.38 30.28 -9.79
C LYS A 101 50.91 29.28 -8.74
N ILE A 102 51.22 28.00 -8.97
CA ILE A 102 51.02 26.94 -7.99
C ILE A 102 52.07 27.09 -6.89
N GLY A 103 51.63 27.21 -5.64
CA GLY A 103 52.53 27.22 -4.49
C GLY A 103 53.03 25.81 -4.21
N MET A 104 54.30 25.51 -4.49
CA MET A 104 54.87 24.17 -4.28
C MET A 104 54.67 23.65 -2.85
N TYR A 105 54.82 24.50 -1.82
CA TYR A 105 54.56 24.11 -0.43
C TYR A 105 53.07 23.82 -0.14
N ALA A 106 52.15 24.55 -0.78
CA ALA A 106 50.71 24.33 -0.63
C ALA A 106 50.28 23.04 -1.34
N LEU A 107 50.81 22.79 -2.54
CA LEU A 107 50.61 21.54 -3.28
C LEU A 107 51.12 20.33 -2.49
N GLU A 108 52.35 20.40 -1.99
CA GLU A 108 52.96 19.31 -1.22
C GLU A 108 52.18 19.03 0.08
N LYS A 109 51.66 20.08 0.73
CA LYS A 109 50.76 19.94 1.88
C LYS A 109 49.46 19.21 1.52
N GLU A 110 48.82 19.56 0.40
CA GLU A 110 47.59 18.89 -0.04
C GLU A 110 47.82 17.44 -0.47
N LEU A 111 48.91 17.15 -1.19
CA LEU A 111 49.29 15.77 -1.54
C LEU A 111 49.54 14.94 -0.27
N SER A 112 50.17 15.53 0.74
CA SER A 112 50.42 14.87 2.02
C SER A 112 49.14 14.59 2.82
N LYS A 113 48.17 15.51 2.78
CA LYS A 113 46.83 15.29 3.34
C LYS A 113 46.11 14.13 2.62
N GLN A 114 46.14 14.10 1.28
CA GLN A 114 45.52 13.02 0.51
C GLN A 114 46.15 11.65 0.80
N ALA A 115 47.48 11.58 0.87
CA ALA A 115 48.19 10.37 1.23
C ALA A 115 47.82 9.88 2.64
N THR A 116 47.63 10.81 3.58
CA THR A 116 47.15 10.49 4.94
C THR A 116 45.76 9.87 4.93
N VAL A 117 44.81 10.48 4.21
CA VAL A 117 43.44 9.95 4.06
C VAL A 117 43.46 8.57 3.40
N GLN A 118 44.29 8.35 2.37
CA GLN A 118 44.39 7.03 1.72
C GLN A 118 44.95 5.94 2.65
N GLN A 119 45.89 6.28 3.55
CA GLN A 119 46.37 5.34 4.57
C GLN A 119 45.27 4.97 5.57
N GLU A 120 44.44 5.94 5.97
CA GLU A 120 43.30 5.73 6.87
C GLU A 120 42.20 4.89 6.19
N VAL A 121 41.87 5.18 4.93
CA VAL A 121 40.92 4.37 4.14
C VAL A 121 41.42 2.93 4.00
N ARG A 122 42.71 2.70 3.74
CA ARG A 122 43.26 1.33 3.68
C ARG A 122 43.20 0.61 5.02
N ARG A 123 43.40 1.31 6.14
CA ARG A 123 43.21 0.76 7.49
C ARG A 123 41.75 0.36 7.70
N ASP A 124 40.81 1.22 7.31
CA ASP A 124 39.38 1.04 7.58
C ASP A 124 38.74 -0.01 6.66
N LEU A 125 39.21 -0.13 5.41
CA LEU A 125 38.83 -1.18 4.47
C LEU A 125 39.22 -2.59 4.97
N GLY A 126 40.28 -2.70 5.76
CA GLY A 126 40.69 -3.97 6.39
C GLY A 126 39.79 -4.43 7.55
N ARG A 127 38.76 -3.66 7.91
CA ARG A 127 37.90 -3.87 9.09
C ARG A 127 36.39 -3.89 8.76
N THR A 128 36.00 -3.98 7.48
CA THR A 128 34.59 -3.88 7.02
C THR A 128 33.77 -5.16 7.21
N VAL A 129 33.63 -5.58 8.45
CA VAL A 129 32.34 -6.07 8.95
C VAL A 129 32.01 -5.15 10.11
N MET A 130 31.17 -4.15 9.85
CA MET A 130 30.78 -3.21 10.90
C MET A 130 29.98 -3.96 11.97
N SER A 131 30.63 -4.18 13.11
CA SER A 131 29.94 -4.35 14.38
C SER A 131 29.47 -2.97 14.87
N ASP A 132 28.47 -2.93 15.74
CA ASP A 132 27.93 -1.67 16.28
C ASP A 132 29.02 -0.83 16.99
N PHE A 133 28.79 0.48 17.13
CA PHE A 133 29.80 1.39 17.69
C PHE A 133 30.21 0.97 19.10
N GLY A 134 31.45 0.49 19.26
CA GLY A 134 32.04 0.10 20.55
C GLY A 134 32.45 -1.38 20.64
N GLU A 135 32.08 -2.20 19.66
CA GLU A 135 32.49 -3.61 19.59
C GLU A 135 33.80 -3.78 18.79
N ASP A 136 34.57 -4.83 19.11
CA ASP A 136 35.71 -5.22 18.30
C ASP A 136 35.24 -5.65 16.89
N GLY A 137 36.03 -5.32 15.86
CA GLY A 137 35.71 -5.66 14.48
C GLY A 137 35.57 -7.17 14.31
N MET A 138 34.50 -7.63 13.65
CA MET A 138 34.29 -9.06 13.44
C MET A 138 35.09 -9.56 12.24
N THR A 139 35.63 -10.77 12.35
CA THR A 139 36.20 -11.50 11.21
C THR A 139 35.23 -12.57 10.71
N ILE A 140 35.02 -12.71 9.41
CA ILE A 140 34.20 -13.78 8.84
C ILE A 140 35.08 -15.02 8.65
N ASP A 141 34.61 -16.20 9.08
CA ASP A 141 35.27 -17.46 8.78
C ASP A 141 35.22 -17.74 7.27
N GLY A 142 36.38 -18.01 6.66
CA GLY A 142 36.49 -18.27 5.23
C GLY A 142 35.94 -19.63 4.79
N GLY A 143 35.57 -20.51 5.73
CA GLY A 143 35.04 -21.86 5.45
C GLY A 143 33.52 -21.95 5.32
N ILE A 144 32.79 -20.84 5.34
CA ILE A 144 31.31 -20.84 5.33
C ILE A 144 30.80 -21.15 3.92
N ALA A 145 30.01 -22.21 3.78
CA ALA A 145 29.37 -22.58 2.51
C ALA A 145 28.23 -21.62 2.12
N ASP A 146 27.99 -21.47 0.82
CA ASP A 146 26.87 -20.67 0.31
C ASP A 146 25.52 -21.20 0.84
N GLY A 147 24.63 -20.28 1.21
CA GLY A 147 23.29 -20.59 1.73
C GLY A 147 23.21 -20.82 3.24
N ARG A 148 24.32 -20.73 3.97
CA ARG A 148 24.34 -20.83 5.44
C ARG A 148 24.01 -19.52 6.14
N THR A 149 23.43 -19.62 7.34
CA THR A 149 23.27 -18.46 8.23
C THR A 149 24.60 -18.13 8.90
N LEU A 150 24.79 -16.88 9.33
CA LEU A 150 25.96 -16.46 10.10
C LEU A 150 25.62 -16.47 11.59
N MET A 151 26.51 -17.01 12.41
CA MET A 151 26.41 -16.99 13.87
C MET A 151 27.64 -16.30 14.47
N LYS A 152 27.44 -15.40 15.44
CA LYS A 152 28.55 -14.79 16.19
C LYS A 152 29.12 -15.82 17.18
N GLN A 153 30.42 -16.06 17.11
CA GLN A 153 31.18 -16.86 18.07
C GLN A 153 32.42 -16.06 18.51
N GLY A 154 32.30 -15.33 19.61
CA GLY A 154 33.33 -14.39 20.04
C GLY A 154 33.45 -13.20 19.10
N ASP A 155 34.65 -12.94 18.60
CA ASP A 155 35.03 -11.91 17.63
C ASP A 155 34.95 -12.41 16.16
N ARG A 156 34.36 -13.59 15.94
CA ARG A 156 34.24 -14.22 14.61
C ARG A 156 32.77 -14.46 14.24
N LEU A 157 32.44 -14.27 12.98
CA LEU A 157 31.21 -14.78 12.36
C LEU A 157 31.53 -16.15 11.75
N VAL A 158 30.88 -17.19 12.27
CA VAL A 158 31.04 -18.59 11.87
C VAL A 158 29.76 -19.12 11.22
N GLU A 159 29.81 -20.33 10.67
CA GLU A 159 28.65 -21.02 10.10
C GLU A 159 27.58 -21.28 11.17
N GLY A 160 26.37 -20.77 10.94
CA GLY A 160 25.19 -20.99 11.77
C GLY A 160 24.36 -22.21 11.33
N PRO A 161 23.27 -22.52 12.06
CA PRO A 161 22.39 -23.63 11.72
C PRO A 161 21.83 -23.51 10.30
N ASP A 162 21.66 -24.66 9.66
CA ASP A 162 21.00 -24.76 8.37
C ASP A 162 19.50 -24.52 8.54
N ILE A 163 19.03 -23.36 8.07
CA ILE A 163 17.63 -22.99 8.21
C ILE A 163 16.70 -23.93 7.44
N VAL A 164 17.18 -24.54 6.34
CA VAL A 164 16.40 -25.52 5.57
C VAL A 164 16.27 -26.80 6.37
N ALA A 165 17.38 -27.30 6.95
CA ALA A 165 17.33 -28.50 7.78
C ALA A 165 16.56 -28.32 9.11
N GLU A 166 16.48 -27.09 9.65
CA GLU A 166 15.60 -26.78 10.79
C GLU A 166 14.13 -26.71 10.38
N ALA A 167 13.81 -26.15 9.21
CA ALA A 167 12.44 -26.15 8.67
C ALA A 167 11.94 -27.59 8.43
N ASP A 168 12.76 -28.44 7.80
CA ASP A 168 12.42 -29.85 7.57
C ASP A 168 12.17 -30.60 8.89
N ARG A 169 12.96 -30.32 9.94
CA ARG A 169 12.76 -30.89 11.27
C ARG A 169 11.46 -30.41 11.92
N ALA A 170 11.12 -29.13 11.75
CA ALA A 170 9.88 -28.57 12.26
C ALA A 170 8.64 -29.17 11.56
N GLU A 171 8.71 -29.35 10.24
CA GLU A 171 7.65 -30.01 9.47
C GLU A 171 7.48 -31.48 9.87
N ALA A 172 8.58 -32.23 9.99
CA ALA A 172 8.53 -33.62 10.46
C ALA A 172 7.94 -33.75 11.88
N ALA A 173 8.27 -32.82 12.78
CA ALA A 173 7.71 -32.79 14.13
C ALA A 173 6.20 -32.46 14.15
N ARG A 174 5.76 -31.55 13.27
CA ARG A 174 4.34 -31.23 13.07
C ARG A 174 3.57 -32.46 12.60
N ASP A 175 4.07 -33.16 11.58
CA ASP A 175 3.40 -34.31 11.00
C ASP A 175 3.30 -35.49 11.99
N LEU A 176 4.33 -35.69 12.82
CA LEU A 176 4.28 -36.64 13.94
C LEU A 176 3.22 -36.25 14.99
N ALA A 177 3.13 -34.97 15.36
CA ALA A 177 2.14 -34.48 16.31
C ALA A 177 0.70 -34.62 15.77
N GLU A 178 0.49 -34.36 14.48
CA GLU A 178 -0.80 -34.57 13.80
C GLU A 178 -1.21 -36.05 13.80
N GLY A 179 -0.25 -36.95 13.52
CA GLY A 179 -0.46 -38.39 13.61
C GLY A 179 -0.92 -38.83 15.00
N TYR A 180 -0.22 -38.40 16.06
CA TYR A 180 -0.61 -38.72 17.43
C TYR A 180 -1.94 -38.11 17.86
N ALA A 181 -2.26 -36.89 17.40
CA ALA A 181 -3.55 -36.27 17.67
C ALA A 181 -4.71 -37.04 17.00
N SER A 182 -4.50 -37.47 15.75
CA SER A 182 -5.45 -38.30 15.01
C SER A 182 -5.68 -39.65 15.71
N ASP A 183 -4.61 -40.33 16.13
CA ASP A 183 -4.68 -41.61 16.83
C ASP A 183 -5.39 -41.48 18.19
N ALA A 184 -5.07 -40.45 18.96
CA ALA A 184 -5.70 -40.19 20.25
C ALA A 184 -7.22 -39.90 20.13
N ILE A 185 -7.63 -39.18 19.09
CA ILE A 185 -9.04 -38.88 18.81
C ILE A 185 -9.76 -40.13 18.27
N SER A 186 -9.10 -40.91 17.42
CA SER A 186 -9.63 -42.14 16.81
C SER A 186 -9.88 -43.25 17.83
N GLN A 187 -9.05 -43.37 18.87
CA GLN A 187 -9.18 -44.41 19.89
C GLN A 187 -10.02 -44.01 21.11
N GLY A 188 -10.22 -42.72 21.37
CA GLY A 188 -10.75 -42.24 22.65
C GLY A 188 -12.27 -42.20 22.82
N ASN A 189 -13.07 -41.91 21.78
CA ASN A 189 -14.39 -41.31 22.04
C ASN A 189 -15.62 -41.96 21.38
N VAL A 190 -15.49 -42.87 20.43
CA VAL A 190 -16.67 -43.51 19.80
C VAL A 190 -16.40 -44.98 19.51
N PRO A 191 -16.93 -45.91 20.33
CA PRO A 191 -16.89 -47.34 20.02
C PRO A 191 -17.47 -47.61 18.62
N VAL A 192 -16.72 -48.35 17.80
CA VAL A 192 -17.12 -48.74 16.43
C VAL A 192 -17.60 -50.19 16.45
N TYR A 193 -18.82 -50.42 15.98
CA TYR A 193 -19.43 -51.74 15.88
C TYR A 193 -19.71 -52.13 14.42
N SER A 194 -19.79 -53.43 14.16
CA SER A 194 -19.89 -53.95 12.79
C SER A 194 -21.23 -53.62 12.13
N THR A 195 -22.35 -54.04 12.74
CA THR A 195 -23.68 -53.98 12.11
C THR A 195 -24.77 -53.59 13.09
N ILE A 196 -25.80 -52.88 12.61
CA ILE A 196 -26.99 -52.51 13.39
C ILE A 196 -27.69 -53.78 13.89
N ASP A 197 -27.83 -54.79 13.03
CA ASP A 197 -28.49 -56.06 13.36
C ASP A 197 -27.71 -56.86 14.44
N GLY A 198 -26.41 -56.58 14.63
CA GLY A 198 -25.57 -57.18 15.67
C GLY A 198 -25.63 -56.46 17.03
N MET A 199 -26.06 -55.19 17.06
CA MET A 199 -26.11 -54.39 18.29
C MET A 199 -27.00 -54.97 19.41
N PRO A 200 -28.13 -55.64 19.13
CA PRO A 200 -28.94 -56.29 20.17
C PRO A 200 -28.21 -57.36 20.99
N ALA A 201 -27.08 -57.90 20.51
CA ALA A 201 -26.27 -58.88 21.23
C ALA A 201 -25.12 -58.24 22.04
N ILE A 202 -24.91 -56.92 21.92
CA ILE A 202 -23.75 -56.22 22.48
C ILE A 202 -24.19 -55.30 23.61
N ASN A 203 -23.56 -55.44 24.77
CA ASN A 203 -23.66 -54.48 25.87
C ASN A 203 -22.67 -53.33 25.62
N VAL A 204 -23.19 -52.14 25.33
CA VAL A 204 -22.34 -50.95 25.25
C VAL A 204 -21.90 -50.58 26.69
N PRO A 205 -20.66 -50.13 26.95
CA PRO A 205 -20.28 -49.69 28.29
C PRO A 205 -21.12 -48.50 28.79
N ALA A 206 -21.31 -48.40 30.10
CA ALA A 206 -21.93 -47.23 30.73
C ALA A 206 -21.05 -45.99 30.52
N GLY A 207 -21.66 -44.82 30.30
CA GLY A 207 -20.95 -43.56 29.99
C GLY A 207 -20.80 -43.26 28.49
N ILE A 208 -20.99 -44.25 27.61
CA ILE A 208 -21.01 -44.01 26.16
C ILE A 208 -22.34 -43.39 25.74
N ILE A 209 -22.27 -42.18 25.17
CA ILE A 209 -23.43 -41.42 24.67
C ILE A 209 -23.57 -41.46 23.15
N ALA A 210 -22.54 -41.92 22.42
CA ALA A 210 -22.56 -42.10 20.97
C ALA A 210 -21.73 -43.30 20.53
N VAL A 211 -22.18 -43.99 19.47
CA VAL A 211 -21.49 -45.14 18.87
C VAL A 211 -21.49 -45.01 17.34
N GLN A 212 -20.49 -45.59 16.68
CA GLN A 212 -20.43 -45.68 15.21
C GLN A 212 -20.75 -47.12 14.82
N VAL A 213 -21.57 -47.31 13.80
CA VAL A 213 -21.91 -48.64 13.26
C VAL A 213 -21.61 -48.67 11.76
N ASN A 214 -20.89 -49.67 11.27
CA ASN A 214 -20.35 -49.69 9.90
C ASN A 214 -21.34 -50.14 8.82
N GLY A 215 -22.49 -50.69 9.20
CA GLY A 215 -23.54 -51.11 8.27
C GLY A 215 -24.79 -51.57 9.00
N LYS A 216 -25.85 -51.95 8.26
CA LYS A 216 -27.05 -52.52 8.86
C LYS A 216 -26.93 -54.02 9.08
N SER A 217 -26.71 -54.77 8.00
CA SER A 217 -26.67 -56.23 8.00
C SER A 217 -25.26 -56.77 7.71
N SER A 218 -24.42 -55.97 7.04
CA SER A 218 -23.00 -56.25 6.80
C SER A 218 -22.20 -54.96 6.93
N ALA A 219 -20.99 -55.03 7.49
CA ALA A 219 -20.11 -53.86 7.50
C ALA A 219 -19.84 -53.40 6.05
N GLY A 220 -20.11 -52.12 5.74
CA GLY A 220 -19.91 -51.56 4.40
C GLY A 220 -21.13 -51.56 3.48
N ASP A 221 -22.32 -51.99 3.94
CA ASP A 221 -23.56 -51.89 3.15
C ASP A 221 -24.08 -50.45 2.97
N GLY A 222 -23.37 -49.45 3.49
CA GLY A 222 -23.72 -48.03 3.41
C GLY A 222 -24.88 -47.61 4.33
N LEU A 223 -25.49 -48.54 5.06
CA LEU A 223 -26.63 -48.28 5.94
C LEU A 223 -26.22 -48.02 7.39
N GLY A 224 -24.92 -47.99 7.68
CA GLY A 224 -24.34 -47.62 8.96
C GLY A 224 -24.41 -46.12 9.27
N GLY A 225 -23.82 -45.71 10.38
CA GLY A 225 -23.74 -44.31 10.77
C GLY A 225 -23.39 -44.11 12.24
N ARG A 226 -23.44 -42.84 12.67
CA ARG A 226 -23.30 -42.48 14.08
C ARG A 226 -24.66 -42.49 14.76
N PHE A 227 -24.75 -43.17 15.89
CA PHE A 227 -25.94 -43.26 16.70
C PHE A 227 -25.71 -42.61 18.05
N VAL A 228 -26.72 -41.92 18.57
CA VAL A 228 -26.71 -41.30 19.89
C VAL A 228 -27.67 -42.03 20.80
N LYS A 229 -27.28 -42.17 22.07
CA LYS A 229 -28.15 -42.76 23.09
C LYS A 229 -29.36 -41.85 23.30
N ILE A 230 -30.54 -42.45 23.37
CA ILE A 230 -31.78 -41.79 23.77
C ILE A 230 -32.47 -42.61 24.87
N ASP A 231 -33.26 -41.93 25.71
CA ASP A 231 -33.80 -42.53 26.93
C ASP A 231 -35.06 -43.39 26.69
N SER A 232 -35.72 -43.25 25.54
CA SER A 232 -36.94 -43.98 25.18
C SER A 232 -36.96 -44.38 23.70
N ASP A 233 -37.78 -45.37 23.33
CA ASP A 233 -38.01 -45.73 21.92
C ASP A 233 -38.53 -44.49 21.16
N PRO A 234 -37.88 -44.07 20.06
CA PRO A 234 -38.27 -42.86 19.34
C PRO A 234 -39.53 -43.05 18.46
N GLY A 235 -40.22 -44.19 18.59
CA GLY A 235 -41.53 -44.44 17.97
C GLY A 235 -41.43 -45.15 16.62
N ALA A 236 -42.55 -45.72 16.15
CA ALA A 236 -42.63 -46.53 14.92
C ALA A 236 -42.45 -45.74 13.62
N THR A 237 -42.40 -44.40 13.68
CA THR A 237 -42.26 -43.50 12.53
C THR A 237 -40.82 -43.38 12.01
N ILE A 238 -39.83 -43.90 12.73
CA ILE A 238 -38.42 -43.93 12.30
C ILE A 238 -38.13 -45.29 11.69
N ASP A 239 -37.63 -45.30 10.45
CA ASP A 239 -37.24 -46.50 9.71
C ASP A 239 -36.33 -47.41 10.56
N ALA A 240 -36.41 -48.73 10.32
CA ALA A 240 -35.62 -49.74 11.02
C ALA A 240 -34.09 -49.53 10.87
N VAL A 241 -33.66 -48.74 9.89
CA VAL A 241 -32.25 -48.32 9.70
C VAL A 241 -31.88 -47.09 10.55
N GLY A 242 -32.88 -46.34 11.03
CA GLY A 242 -32.72 -45.11 11.80
C GLY A 242 -32.63 -45.32 13.31
N LYS A 243 -32.78 -46.53 13.82
CA LYS A 243 -32.68 -46.82 15.26
C LYS A 243 -32.33 -48.28 15.55
N PHE A 244 -31.77 -48.54 16.73
CA PHE A 244 -31.68 -49.90 17.27
C PHE A 244 -31.67 -49.90 18.79
N ARG A 245 -31.81 -51.09 19.38
CA ARG A 245 -31.68 -51.33 20.81
C ARG A 245 -30.47 -52.21 21.07
N SER A 246 -29.54 -51.78 21.92
CA SER A 246 -28.38 -52.60 22.31
C SER A 246 -28.77 -53.70 23.31
N GLY A 247 -27.89 -54.67 23.54
CA GLY A 247 -28.13 -55.79 24.46
C GLY A 247 -28.38 -55.40 25.92
N ASP A 248 -27.92 -54.22 26.32
CA ASP A 248 -28.20 -53.62 27.64
C ASP A 248 -29.54 -52.88 27.70
N GLY A 249 -30.33 -52.94 26.62
CA GLY A 249 -31.67 -52.39 26.55
C GLY A 249 -31.76 -50.90 26.24
N ARG A 250 -30.64 -50.19 26.01
CA ARG A 250 -30.63 -48.77 25.61
C ARG A 250 -31.07 -48.58 24.16
N TRP A 251 -31.78 -47.49 23.91
CA TRP A 251 -32.13 -47.08 22.56
C TRP A 251 -31.06 -46.17 21.97
N TRP A 252 -30.78 -46.41 20.70
CA TRP A 252 -29.83 -45.67 19.90
C TRP A 252 -30.58 -45.16 18.69
N LEU A 253 -30.70 -43.84 18.60
CA LEU A 253 -31.22 -43.21 17.41
C LEU A 253 -30.04 -42.94 16.51
N ARG A 254 -30.12 -43.38 15.25
CA ARG A 254 -29.21 -42.89 14.21
C ARG A 254 -29.39 -41.41 14.30
N LYS A 255 -28.37 -40.69 14.76
CA LYS A 255 -28.44 -39.24 14.68
C LYS A 255 -28.73 -39.04 13.20
N PRO A 256 -29.90 -38.48 12.81
CA PRO A 256 -29.99 -38.00 11.45
C PRO A 256 -28.71 -37.18 11.28
N PHE A 257 -28.20 -37.02 10.08
CA PHE A 257 -27.43 -35.81 9.88
C PHE A 257 -28.43 -34.63 10.04
N GLU A 258 -28.97 -34.42 11.26
CA GLU A 258 -29.57 -33.20 11.75
C GLU A 258 -28.49 -32.19 11.44
N ASN A 259 -28.71 -31.41 10.39
CA ASN A 259 -28.72 -29.94 10.41
C ASN A 259 -27.60 -29.23 11.19
N LEU A 260 -26.53 -29.93 11.57
CA LEU A 260 -25.20 -29.38 11.46
C LEU A 260 -25.12 -29.05 9.99
N VAL A 261 -25.11 -27.75 9.74
CA VAL A 261 -24.76 -27.10 8.48
C VAL A 261 -23.33 -27.52 8.11
N TYR A 262 -23.09 -28.82 8.00
CA TYR A 262 -22.05 -29.36 7.17
C TYR A 262 -22.61 -29.14 5.77
N GLU A 263 -22.07 -28.12 5.14
CA GLU A 263 -21.99 -27.95 3.70
C GLU A 263 -22.19 -29.29 2.99
N LYS A 264 -23.43 -29.62 2.58
CA LYS A 264 -23.68 -30.81 1.75
C LYS A 264 -22.89 -30.61 0.47
N GLU A 265 -21.76 -31.28 0.36
CA GLU A 265 -20.92 -31.20 -0.84
C GLU A 265 -21.46 -32.17 -1.88
N ILE A 266 -21.69 -31.65 -3.09
CA ILE A 266 -22.15 -32.42 -4.23
C ILE A 266 -21.13 -32.26 -5.34
N GLU A 267 -20.38 -33.32 -5.60
CA GLU A 267 -19.43 -33.37 -6.71
C GLU A 267 -20.20 -33.39 -8.04
N LEU A 268 -19.96 -32.38 -8.88
CA LEU A 268 -20.72 -32.24 -10.13
C LEU A 268 -20.48 -33.40 -11.11
N SER A 269 -19.32 -34.08 -11.05
CA SER A 269 -19.07 -35.27 -11.87
C SER A 269 -19.94 -36.47 -11.52
N ASN A 270 -20.60 -36.47 -10.36
CA ASN A 270 -21.48 -37.55 -9.93
C ASN A 270 -22.94 -37.32 -10.37
N ILE A 271 -23.25 -36.19 -10.99
CA ILE A 271 -24.61 -35.85 -11.43
C ILE A 271 -24.90 -36.49 -12.80
N PRO A 272 -25.87 -37.41 -12.91
CA PRO A 272 -26.20 -38.06 -14.18
C PRO A 272 -26.59 -37.04 -15.26
N GLY A 273 -26.01 -37.18 -16.45
CA GLY A 273 -26.32 -36.33 -17.61
C GLY A 273 -25.64 -34.94 -17.61
N LEU A 274 -24.79 -34.64 -16.62
CA LEU A 274 -23.97 -33.43 -16.61
C LEU A 274 -22.71 -33.63 -17.46
N ASP A 275 -22.40 -32.68 -18.34
CA ASP A 275 -21.21 -32.73 -19.18
C ASP A 275 -20.02 -32.04 -18.50
N THR A 276 -19.07 -32.85 -18.04
CA THR A 276 -17.88 -32.39 -17.32
C THR A 276 -16.73 -31.94 -18.23
N VAL A 277 -16.86 -32.03 -19.56
CA VAL A 277 -15.86 -31.51 -20.50
C VAL A 277 -16.27 -30.17 -21.12
N GLY A 278 -17.52 -29.75 -20.90
CA GLY A 278 -18.02 -28.44 -21.31
C GLY A 278 -18.35 -28.35 -22.80
N ALA A 279 -18.54 -29.48 -23.48
CA ALA A 279 -18.88 -29.53 -24.90
C ALA A 279 -20.35 -29.14 -25.14
N THR A 280 -21.24 -29.57 -24.25
CA THR A 280 -22.69 -29.41 -24.28
C THR A 280 -23.20 -28.58 -23.10
N ASP A 281 -24.36 -27.94 -23.28
CA ASP A 281 -24.95 -27.11 -22.23
C ASP A 281 -25.49 -27.98 -21.08
N SER A 282 -25.02 -27.70 -19.85
CA SER A 282 -25.44 -28.37 -18.63
C SER A 282 -26.39 -27.53 -17.77
N SER A 283 -26.91 -26.41 -18.30
CA SER A 283 -27.76 -25.47 -17.55
C SER A 283 -28.97 -26.13 -16.89
N VAL A 284 -29.72 -26.96 -17.63
CA VAL A 284 -30.94 -27.60 -17.11
C VAL A 284 -30.62 -28.48 -15.89
N THR A 285 -29.55 -29.28 -15.98
CA THR A 285 -29.12 -30.19 -14.92
C THR A 285 -28.63 -29.43 -13.68
N VAL A 286 -27.81 -28.39 -13.88
CA VAL A 286 -27.28 -27.58 -12.77
C VAL A 286 -28.37 -26.75 -12.10
N LEU A 287 -29.31 -26.20 -12.86
CA LEU A 287 -30.46 -25.46 -12.32
C LEU A 287 -31.44 -26.37 -11.56
N ALA A 288 -31.65 -27.60 -12.03
CA ALA A 288 -32.44 -28.58 -11.29
C ALA A 288 -31.81 -28.91 -9.93
N LEU A 289 -30.48 -29.12 -9.89
CA LEU A 289 -29.74 -29.34 -8.65
C LEU A 289 -29.82 -28.13 -7.71
N GLN A 290 -29.66 -26.92 -8.26
CA GLN A 290 -29.78 -25.67 -7.50
C GLN A 290 -31.19 -25.51 -6.89
N ALA A 291 -32.25 -25.85 -7.63
CA ALA A 291 -33.63 -25.78 -7.17
C ALA A 291 -33.93 -26.85 -6.10
N GLU A 292 -33.43 -28.08 -6.25
CA GLU A 292 -33.59 -29.16 -5.27
C GLU A 292 -33.04 -28.77 -3.88
N HIS A 293 -31.99 -27.94 -3.86
CA HIS A 293 -31.31 -27.50 -2.64
C HIS A 293 -31.46 -26.00 -2.36
N ALA A 294 -32.53 -25.39 -2.86
CA ALA A 294 -32.82 -23.97 -2.62
C ALA A 294 -33.05 -23.66 -1.14
N ALA A 295 -33.68 -24.58 -0.38
CA ALA A 295 -34.04 -24.36 1.03
C ALA A 295 -32.95 -24.78 2.04
N SER A 296 -32.09 -25.75 1.68
CA SER A 296 -31.11 -26.33 2.61
C SER A 296 -29.73 -25.68 2.53
N GLY A 297 -29.43 -24.96 1.45
CA GLY A 297 -28.04 -24.67 1.05
C GLY A 297 -27.30 -25.95 0.67
N PHE A 298 -26.17 -25.79 -0.03
CA PHE A 298 -25.25 -26.87 -0.41
C PHE A 298 -23.99 -26.30 -1.08
N VAL A 299 -22.97 -27.13 -1.29
CA VAL A 299 -21.76 -26.80 -2.04
C VAL A 299 -21.72 -27.60 -3.34
N MET A 300 -21.74 -26.90 -4.48
CA MET A 300 -21.41 -27.47 -5.78
C MET A 300 -19.90 -27.58 -5.90
N LYS A 301 -19.38 -28.79 -5.81
CA LYS A 301 -17.95 -29.06 -5.93
C LYS A 301 -17.59 -29.33 -7.39
N LEU A 302 -16.71 -28.49 -7.93
CA LEU A 302 -16.16 -28.64 -9.27
C LEU A 302 -14.93 -29.54 -9.23
N PRO A 303 -14.92 -30.68 -9.95
CA PRO A 303 -13.72 -31.50 -10.08
C PRO A 303 -12.58 -30.70 -10.72
N GLN A 304 -11.34 -30.97 -10.28
CA GLN A 304 -10.12 -30.28 -10.73
C GLN A 304 -9.95 -30.27 -12.25
N SER A 305 -10.35 -31.33 -12.95
CA SER A 305 -10.24 -31.47 -14.41
C SER A 305 -11.49 -31.05 -15.18
N SER A 306 -12.58 -30.72 -14.48
CA SER A 306 -13.88 -30.51 -15.10
C SER A 306 -14.05 -29.11 -15.69
N LYS A 307 -14.87 -29.04 -16.73
CA LYS A 307 -15.39 -27.80 -17.31
C LYS A 307 -16.88 -27.96 -17.51
N ILE A 308 -17.67 -27.07 -16.92
CA ILE A 308 -19.12 -27.12 -16.99
C ILE A 308 -19.59 -25.96 -17.85
N ARG A 309 -20.28 -26.23 -18.95
CA ARG A 309 -20.86 -25.18 -19.78
C ARG A 309 -22.28 -24.84 -19.32
N LEU A 310 -22.56 -23.55 -19.19
CA LEU A 310 -23.87 -23.00 -18.87
C LEU A 310 -24.25 -21.93 -19.90
N ASP A 311 -25.31 -22.16 -20.66
CA ASP A 311 -25.90 -21.15 -21.54
C ASP A 311 -27.05 -20.36 -20.87
N GLN A 312 -27.44 -20.70 -19.63
CA GLN A 312 -28.41 -19.97 -18.81
C GLN A 312 -27.78 -19.41 -17.54
N ASN A 313 -28.42 -18.41 -16.94
CA ASN A 313 -27.97 -17.81 -15.68
C ASN A 313 -28.10 -18.79 -14.52
N LEU A 314 -27.05 -18.90 -13.70
CA LEU A 314 -27.08 -19.64 -12.44
C LEU A 314 -27.15 -18.64 -11.28
N ALA A 315 -28.23 -18.64 -10.51
CA ALA A 315 -28.37 -17.80 -9.32
C ALA A 315 -28.17 -18.65 -8.05
N LEU A 316 -27.18 -18.28 -7.24
CA LEU A 316 -26.92 -18.87 -5.94
C LEU A 316 -27.63 -18.05 -4.86
N ASN A 317 -28.42 -18.74 -4.04
CA ASN A 317 -29.12 -18.17 -2.90
C ASN A 317 -28.32 -18.36 -1.60
N PHE A 318 -28.89 -17.90 -0.48
CA PHE A 318 -28.32 -18.08 0.85
C PHE A 318 -27.96 -19.53 1.16
N GLY A 319 -26.74 -19.73 1.66
CA GLY A 319 -26.19 -21.05 1.99
C GLY A 319 -25.76 -21.87 0.77
N GLN A 320 -25.88 -21.38 -0.46
CA GLN A 320 -25.40 -22.05 -1.66
C GLN A 320 -23.99 -21.58 -2.02
N LYS A 321 -23.12 -22.53 -2.36
CA LYS A 321 -21.72 -22.26 -2.69
C LYS A 321 -21.27 -23.01 -3.93
N ILE A 322 -20.33 -22.45 -4.65
CA ILE A 322 -19.51 -23.14 -5.66
C ILE A 322 -18.09 -23.22 -5.11
N ARG A 323 -17.49 -24.41 -5.14
CA ARG A 323 -16.10 -24.63 -4.73
C ARG A 323 -15.38 -25.47 -5.78
N GLY A 324 -14.35 -24.91 -6.39
CA GLY A 324 -13.41 -25.68 -7.21
C GLY A 324 -12.08 -25.91 -6.52
N SER A 325 -11.04 -26.15 -7.31
CA SER A 325 -9.66 -26.34 -6.87
C SER A 325 -8.67 -25.38 -7.54
N LEU A 326 -9.14 -24.34 -8.22
CA LEU A 326 -8.25 -23.35 -8.83
C LEU A 326 -7.57 -22.50 -7.76
N ASN A 327 -6.26 -22.32 -7.90
CA ASN A 327 -5.53 -21.19 -7.33
C ASN A 327 -5.11 -20.27 -8.49
N PRO A 328 -5.61 -19.02 -8.56
CA PRO A 328 -5.26 -18.11 -9.65
C PRO A 328 -3.76 -17.83 -9.80
N ASN A 329 -2.98 -18.02 -8.74
CA ASN A 329 -1.52 -17.86 -8.78
C ASN A 329 -0.79 -19.03 -9.47
N ASP A 330 -1.47 -20.16 -9.71
CA ASP A 330 -0.86 -21.28 -10.43
C ASP A 330 -0.82 -21.01 -11.95
N ALA A 331 -1.62 -20.05 -12.43
CA ALA A 331 -1.64 -19.63 -13.83
C ALA A 331 -0.49 -18.66 -14.13
N THR A 332 0.75 -19.16 -14.10
CA THR A 332 1.97 -18.38 -14.35
C THR A 332 2.66 -18.78 -15.67
N GLY A 333 3.36 -17.81 -16.28
CA GLY A 333 4.16 -18.00 -17.50
C GLY A 333 3.57 -17.34 -18.76
N ALA A 334 4.44 -16.84 -19.64
CA ALA A 334 4.08 -16.05 -20.83
C ALA A 334 3.33 -16.83 -21.94
N SER A 335 3.14 -18.14 -21.78
CA SER A 335 2.45 -19.01 -22.74
C SER A 335 1.35 -19.85 -22.09
N PHE A 336 0.89 -19.44 -20.91
CA PHE A 336 -0.11 -20.19 -20.17
C PHE A 336 -1.45 -20.21 -20.95
N ASN A 337 -2.01 -21.40 -21.16
CA ASN A 337 -3.30 -21.56 -21.84
C ASN A 337 -4.39 -21.81 -20.80
N TYR A 338 -5.14 -20.77 -20.46
CA TYR A 338 -6.26 -20.86 -19.50
C TYR A 338 -7.36 -21.83 -19.95
N ALA A 339 -7.44 -22.17 -21.25
CA ALA A 339 -8.36 -23.20 -21.71
C ALA A 339 -8.07 -24.57 -21.09
N ASN A 340 -6.88 -24.83 -20.55
CA ASN A 340 -6.53 -26.13 -19.97
C ASN A 340 -6.83 -26.23 -18.47
N ILE A 341 -7.21 -25.14 -17.82
CA ILE A 341 -7.58 -25.15 -16.41
C ILE A 341 -8.97 -25.80 -16.26
N GLY A 342 -9.09 -26.78 -15.37
CA GLY A 342 -10.40 -27.30 -14.93
C GLY A 342 -10.94 -26.54 -13.72
N SER A 343 -11.88 -27.09 -12.96
CA SER A 343 -12.68 -26.30 -12.01
C SER A 343 -13.31 -25.05 -12.66
N THR A 344 -13.84 -25.25 -13.86
CA THR A 344 -14.17 -24.16 -14.78
C THR A 344 -15.64 -24.13 -15.11
N PHE A 345 -16.21 -22.92 -15.16
CA PHE A 345 -17.48 -22.64 -15.84
C PHE A 345 -17.25 -21.92 -17.17
N ILE A 346 -17.89 -22.44 -18.23
CA ILE A 346 -17.92 -21.83 -19.56
C ILE A 346 -19.31 -21.21 -19.77
N LEU A 347 -19.39 -19.89 -19.81
CA LEU A 347 -20.68 -19.20 -19.88
C LEU A 347 -21.04 -18.80 -21.31
N GLY A 348 -22.27 -19.11 -21.75
CA GLY A 348 -22.83 -18.60 -22.99
C GLY A 348 -22.91 -17.06 -23.03
N GLY A 349 -23.12 -16.46 -24.20
CA GLY A 349 -22.98 -15.01 -24.43
C GLY A 349 -23.88 -14.08 -23.60
N GLY A 350 -24.88 -14.60 -22.89
CA GLY A 350 -25.70 -13.85 -21.94
C GLY A 350 -25.82 -14.48 -20.56
N ALA A 351 -25.11 -15.60 -20.30
CA ALA A 351 -25.15 -16.29 -19.02
C ALA A 351 -24.24 -15.60 -18.00
N THR A 352 -24.62 -15.65 -16.72
CA THR A 352 -23.83 -15.16 -15.58
C THR A 352 -24.01 -16.09 -14.37
N ILE A 353 -23.04 -16.09 -13.47
CA ILE A 353 -23.21 -16.64 -12.12
C ILE A 353 -23.58 -15.49 -11.19
N ARG A 354 -24.84 -15.48 -10.73
CA ARG A 354 -25.34 -14.49 -9.77
C ARG A 354 -25.19 -14.99 -8.34
N LEU A 355 -24.68 -14.14 -7.45
CA LEU A 355 -24.54 -14.41 -6.02
C LEU A 355 -25.52 -13.53 -5.25
N ASP A 356 -26.57 -14.10 -4.70
CA ASP A 356 -27.48 -13.39 -3.79
C ASP A 356 -27.01 -13.56 -2.31
N ASN A 357 -27.81 -13.08 -1.35
CA ASN A 357 -27.49 -13.00 0.08
C ASN A 357 -26.72 -14.22 0.63
N GLY A 358 -25.47 -14.06 1.05
CA GLY A 358 -24.63 -15.11 1.65
C GLY A 358 -24.11 -16.18 0.69
N ALA A 359 -24.29 -16.01 -0.62
CA ALA A 359 -23.77 -16.93 -1.62
C ALA A 359 -22.27 -16.79 -1.83
N VAL A 360 -21.60 -17.91 -2.14
CA VAL A 360 -20.15 -17.99 -2.27
C VAL A 360 -19.75 -18.63 -3.58
N ILE A 361 -18.74 -18.07 -4.25
CA ILE A 361 -17.98 -18.76 -5.29
C ILE A 361 -16.49 -18.70 -4.92
N GLU A 362 -15.84 -19.86 -4.91
CA GLU A 362 -14.42 -19.93 -4.60
C GLU A 362 -13.64 -20.96 -5.43
N ASN A 363 -12.36 -20.67 -5.64
CA ASN A 363 -11.39 -21.55 -6.29
C ASN A 363 -11.85 -22.03 -7.67
N SER A 364 -12.36 -21.12 -8.51
CA SER A 364 -12.93 -21.48 -9.82
C SER A 364 -12.53 -20.52 -10.93
N LEU A 365 -12.47 -21.03 -12.16
CA LEU A 365 -12.35 -20.21 -13.37
C LEU A 365 -13.73 -20.03 -14.00
N VAL A 366 -14.05 -18.80 -14.41
CA VAL A 366 -15.26 -18.47 -15.19
C VAL A 366 -14.81 -17.78 -16.47
N TYR A 367 -15.19 -18.30 -17.64
CA TYR A 367 -14.87 -17.62 -18.89
C TYR A 367 -15.99 -17.70 -19.94
N ARG A 368 -16.00 -16.71 -20.84
CA ARG A 368 -16.99 -16.61 -21.91
C ARG A 368 -16.79 -17.69 -22.98
N ARG A 369 -17.86 -18.36 -23.38
CA ARG A 369 -17.86 -19.29 -24.52
C ARG A 369 -17.40 -18.58 -25.80
N GLY A 370 -16.49 -19.25 -26.52
CA GLY A 370 -15.91 -18.70 -27.75
C GLY A 370 -14.75 -17.73 -27.50
N LEU A 371 -14.35 -17.52 -26.24
CA LEU A 371 -13.08 -16.87 -25.93
C LEU A 371 -11.93 -17.71 -26.48
N VAL A 372 -11.07 -17.07 -27.26
CA VAL A 372 -9.87 -17.68 -27.83
C VAL A 372 -8.69 -17.10 -27.06
N PHE A 373 -8.01 -17.97 -26.33
CA PHE A 373 -6.84 -17.61 -25.53
C PHE A 373 -5.62 -17.42 -26.44
N ASN A 374 -4.78 -16.45 -26.12
CA ASN A 374 -3.53 -16.17 -26.85
C ASN A 374 -3.75 -15.91 -28.35
N ALA A 375 -4.91 -15.35 -28.72
CA ALA A 375 -5.24 -14.94 -30.08
C ALA A 375 -5.59 -13.45 -30.12
N ASP A 376 -5.32 -12.80 -31.24
CA ASP A 376 -5.68 -11.40 -31.44
C ASP A 376 -7.21 -11.27 -31.47
N GLN A 377 -7.76 -10.63 -30.43
CA GLN A 377 -9.18 -10.35 -30.30
C GLN A 377 -9.45 -8.84 -30.29
N GLY A 378 -8.64 -8.02 -30.97
CA GLY A 378 -8.64 -6.55 -30.92
C GLY A 378 -9.98 -5.82 -31.10
N ASP A 379 -11.08 -6.52 -31.37
CA ASP A 379 -12.46 -6.05 -31.23
C ASP A 379 -13.17 -6.63 -29.99
N PHE A 380 -13.22 -5.84 -28.93
CA PHE A 380 -13.95 -6.17 -27.70
C PHE A 380 -15.47 -5.91 -27.78
N SER A 381 -16.00 -5.43 -28.91
CA SER A 381 -17.44 -5.15 -29.07
C SER A 381 -18.32 -6.40 -28.92
N SER A 382 -17.74 -7.58 -29.16
CA SER A 382 -18.42 -8.87 -28.96
C SER A 382 -18.48 -9.32 -27.50
N TRP A 383 -17.69 -8.72 -26.60
CA TRP A 383 -17.68 -9.08 -25.19
C TRP A 383 -18.92 -8.48 -24.53
N ALA A 384 -19.83 -9.35 -24.11
CA ALA A 384 -21.13 -9.01 -23.53
C ALA A 384 -21.30 -9.66 -22.15
N GLY A 385 -22.36 -9.27 -21.44
CA GLY A 385 -22.75 -9.90 -20.17
C GLY A 385 -21.75 -9.69 -19.02
N ALA A 386 -21.91 -10.49 -17.97
CA ALA A 386 -21.02 -10.48 -16.82
C ALA A 386 -20.62 -11.90 -16.45
N GLY A 387 -19.35 -12.12 -16.10
CA GLY A 387 -18.93 -13.43 -15.57
C GLY A 387 -19.63 -13.71 -14.24
N ILE A 388 -19.47 -12.77 -13.30
CA ILE A 388 -20.05 -12.85 -11.96
C ILE A 388 -20.89 -11.60 -11.70
N THR A 389 -22.11 -11.82 -11.21
CA THR A 389 -23.02 -10.75 -10.79
C THR A 389 -23.25 -10.84 -9.29
N LEU A 390 -22.85 -9.82 -8.53
CA LEU A 390 -23.23 -9.65 -7.13
C LEU A 390 -24.69 -9.19 -7.11
N GLY A 391 -25.59 -10.11 -6.77
CA GLY A 391 -27.03 -9.92 -6.74
C GLY A 391 -27.50 -9.16 -5.50
N TYR A 392 -28.66 -9.55 -4.98
CA TYR A 392 -29.31 -8.85 -3.88
C TYR A 392 -28.88 -9.41 -2.51
N GLY A 393 -28.89 -8.57 -1.48
CA GLY A 393 -28.64 -8.95 -0.09
C GLY A 393 -27.21 -8.70 0.37
N ASN A 394 -26.77 -9.34 1.46
CA ASN A 394 -25.47 -9.11 2.06
C ASN A 394 -24.53 -10.32 1.94
N ASP A 395 -23.26 -10.16 2.30
CA ASP A 395 -22.33 -11.24 2.59
C ASP A 395 -22.00 -12.14 1.38
N GLN A 396 -22.07 -11.59 0.15
CA GLN A 396 -21.60 -12.30 -1.03
C GLN A 396 -20.08 -12.44 -1.01
N VAL A 397 -19.57 -13.63 -1.34
CA VAL A 397 -18.13 -13.90 -1.33
C VAL A 397 -17.65 -14.40 -2.69
N VAL A 398 -16.64 -13.73 -3.22
CA VAL A 398 -15.86 -14.17 -4.39
C VAL A 398 -14.41 -14.34 -3.94
N ARG A 399 -13.90 -15.57 -3.91
CA ARG A 399 -12.55 -15.86 -3.39
C ARG A 399 -11.73 -16.75 -4.32
N ASN A 400 -10.49 -16.37 -4.65
CA ASN A 400 -9.62 -17.16 -5.53
C ASN A 400 -10.29 -17.49 -6.88
N VAL A 401 -10.92 -16.50 -7.51
CA VAL A 401 -11.68 -16.69 -8.74
C VAL A 401 -11.06 -15.91 -9.88
N MET A 402 -11.07 -16.51 -11.07
CA MET A 402 -10.73 -15.83 -12.33
C MET A 402 -11.99 -15.63 -13.18
N SER A 403 -12.19 -14.44 -13.74
CA SER A 403 -13.32 -14.14 -14.65
C SER A 403 -12.85 -13.49 -15.95
N LEU A 404 -13.01 -14.18 -17.08
CA LEU A 404 -12.33 -13.84 -18.34
C LEU A 404 -13.30 -13.69 -19.54
N GLY A 405 -13.13 -12.64 -20.34
CA GLY A 405 -13.77 -12.51 -21.66
C GLY A 405 -15.15 -11.87 -21.68
N PHE A 406 -15.51 -11.04 -20.70
CA PHE A 406 -16.86 -10.47 -20.55
C PHE A 406 -16.89 -8.94 -20.71
N LEU A 407 -18.08 -8.35 -20.89
CA LEU A 407 -18.23 -6.89 -20.76
C LEU A 407 -17.91 -6.44 -19.32
N TYR A 408 -18.33 -7.24 -18.33
CA TYR A 408 -18.01 -7.05 -16.92
C TYR A 408 -17.44 -8.35 -16.34
N GLY A 409 -16.28 -8.30 -15.68
CA GLY A 409 -15.78 -9.50 -15.00
C GLY A 409 -16.60 -9.81 -13.75
N VAL A 410 -16.55 -8.88 -12.81
CA VAL A 410 -17.42 -8.87 -11.63
C VAL A 410 -18.22 -7.58 -11.65
N ARG A 411 -19.54 -7.68 -11.51
CA ARG A 411 -20.39 -6.49 -11.33
C ARG A 411 -21.43 -6.65 -10.26
N SER A 412 -21.84 -5.56 -9.64
CA SER A 412 -23.08 -5.50 -8.89
C SER A 412 -24.29 -5.50 -9.82
N LEU A 413 -25.40 -6.05 -9.36
CA LEU A 413 -26.69 -5.82 -9.98
C LEU A 413 -27.01 -4.32 -9.89
N ASN A 414 -27.65 -3.80 -10.93
CA ASN A 414 -27.68 -2.37 -11.20
C ASN A 414 -28.83 -1.67 -10.46
N ASP A 415 -28.87 -1.77 -9.13
CA ASP A 415 -29.85 -1.09 -8.29
C ASP A 415 -29.19 -0.05 -7.39
N ARG A 416 -29.32 1.21 -7.82
CA ARG A 416 -29.07 2.38 -6.98
C ARG A 416 -29.92 2.27 -5.70
N GLY A 417 -29.32 2.44 -4.53
CA GLY A 417 -30.03 2.50 -3.26
C GLY A 417 -29.49 1.54 -2.19
N LEU A 418 -30.09 1.61 -1.00
CA LEU A 418 -29.70 0.83 0.19
C LEU A 418 -29.87 -0.70 0.05
N ASN A 419 -30.42 -1.17 -1.07
CA ASN A 419 -30.72 -2.59 -1.31
C ASN A 419 -29.69 -3.28 -2.23
N GLY A 420 -28.65 -2.56 -2.67
CA GLY A 420 -27.53 -3.17 -3.39
C GLY A 420 -26.74 -4.16 -2.50
N PRO A 421 -25.75 -4.86 -3.07
CA PRO A 421 -25.00 -5.87 -2.34
C PRO A 421 -24.18 -5.24 -1.18
N GLY A 422 -24.53 -5.58 0.05
CA GLY A 422 -23.85 -5.11 1.27
C GLY A 422 -22.80 -6.12 1.77
N ARG A 423 -21.77 -5.67 2.50
CA ARG A 423 -20.75 -6.55 3.13
C ARG A 423 -20.11 -7.57 2.17
N ILE A 424 -19.87 -7.16 0.92
CA ILE A 424 -19.23 -8.04 -0.06
C ILE A 424 -17.80 -8.38 0.34
N VAL A 425 -17.36 -9.60 0.01
CA VAL A 425 -15.97 -10.04 0.16
C VAL A 425 -15.41 -10.40 -1.20
N LEU A 426 -14.41 -9.65 -1.66
CA LEU A 426 -13.62 -9.99 -2.85
C LEU A 426 -12.18 -10.25 -2.40
N ASP A 427 -11.73 -11.50 -2.44
CA ASP A 427 -10.38 -11.89 -2.00
C ASP A 427 -9.67 -12.68 -3.11
N ARG A 428 -8.55 -12.16 -3.63
CA ARG A 428 -7.79 -12.83 -4.70
C ARG A 428 -8.66 -13.08 -5.93
N VAL A 429 -9.29 -12.01 -6.44
CA VAL A 429 -10.16 -12.06 -7.62
C VAL A 429 -9.45 -11.45 -8.81
N TYR A 430 -9.40 -12.19 -9.92
CA TYR A 430 -8.57 -11.92 -11.09
C TYR A 430 -9.48 -11.76 -12.29
N VAL A 431 -9.38 -10.64 -12.99
CA VAL A 431 -10.32 -10.31 -14.06
C VAL A 431 -9.59 -9.88 -15.32
N ASP A 432 -10.07 -10.41 -16.44
CA ASP A 432 -9.79 -9.89 -17.76
C ASP A 432 -11.13 -9.68 -18.50
N ALA A 433 -11.60 -8.44 -18.51
CA ALA A 433 -12.90 -8.04 -19.06
C ALA A 433 -12.80 -6.62 -19.66
N VAL A 434 -13.81 -6.18 -20.41
CA VAL A 434 -13.84 -4.77 -20.89
C VAL A 434 -13.87 -3.81 -19.70
N ASN A 435 -14.71 -4.12 -18.71
CA ASN A 435 -14.72 -3.48 -17.40
C ASN A 435 -14.45 -4.57 -16.36
N ALA A 436 -13.40 -4.44 -15.55
CA ALA A 436 -13.00 -5.53 -14.68
C ALA A 436 -13.95 -5.66 -13.47
N PHE A 437 -13.94 -4.68 -12.59
CA PHE A 437 -14.79 -4.61 -11.40
C PHE A 437 -15.73 -3.41 -11.53
N TYR A 438 -17.03 -3.69 -11.61
CA TYR A 438 -18.07 -2.65 -11.62
C TYR A 438 -18.95 -2.76 -10.38
N LEU A 439 -18.63 -1.95 -9.38
CA LEU A 439 -19.32 -1.95 -8.10
C LEU A 439 -20.18 -0.67 -8.03
N SER A 440 -21.50 -0.86 -8.16
CA SER A 440 -22.54 0.12 -7.81
C SER A 440 -23.46 -0.40 -6.69
N GLY A 441 -23.67 0.38 -5.63
CA GLY A 441 -24.52 0.03 -4.49
C GLY A 441 -23.95 0.53 -3.14
N SER A 442 -24.68 0.31 -2.05
CA SER A 442 -24.23 0.64 -0.68
C SER A 442 -23.42 -0.50 -0.07
N TYR A 443 -22.10 -0.36 -0.04
CA TYR A 443 -21.18 -1.42 0.41
C TYR A 443 -20.83 -1.30 1.90
N ASP A 444 -21.84 -1.38 2.75
CA ASP A 444 -21.65 -1.29 4.21
C ASP A 444 -20.58 -2.30 4.67
N THR A 445 -19.42 -1.82 5.11
CA THR A 445 -18.29 -2.63 5.61
C THR A 445 -17.75 -3.73 4.66
N ALA A 446 -17.80 -3.52 3.34
CA ALA A 446 -17.21 -4.47 2.40
C ALA A 446 -15.68 -4.65 2.58
N PHE A 447 -15.18 -5.85 2.27
CA PHE A 447 -13.76 -6.20 2.34
C PHE A 447 -13.25 -6.69 0.98
N ILE A 448 -12.29 -5.95 0.42
CA ILE A 448 -11.72 -6.22 -0.89
C ILE A 448 -10.21 -6.35 -0.72
N ASP A 449 -9.61 -7.48 -1.08
CA ASP A 449 -8.18 -7.70 -0.99
C ASP A 449 -7.64 -8.48 -2.20
N LYS A 450 -6.44 -8.12 -2.65
CA LYS A 450 -5.69 -8.77 -3.73
C LYS A 450 -6.51 -8.92 -5.00
N ILE A 451 -7.28 -7.90 -5.36
CA ILE A 451 -7.97 -7.90 -6.65
C ILE A 451 -6.99 -7.51 -7.76
N ARG A 452 -7.09 -8.19 -8.90
CA ARG A 452 -6.25 -7.95 -10.07
C ARG A 452 -7.10 -7.80 -11.32
N ALA A 453 -6.93 -6.70 -12.02
CA ALA A 453 -7.46 -6.51 -13.36
C ALA A 453 -6.30 -6.48 -14.34
N PHE A 454 -6.31 -7.35 -15.35
CA PHE A 454 -5.29 -7.39 -16.39
C PHE A 454 -5.92 -7.64 -17.75
N CYS A 455 -5.09 -7.67 -18.79
CA CYS A 455 -5.51 -7.69 -20.19
C CYS A 455 -4.77 -8.75 -21.04
N PHE A 456 -4.26 -9.79 -20.38
CA PHE A 456 -3.33 -10.77 -20.96
C PHE A 456 -4.00 -11.99 -21.61
N VAL A 457 -5.30 -12.23 -21.42
CA VAL A 457 -5.98 -13.41 -21.98
C VAL A 457 -5.98 -13.39 -23.52
N THR A 458 -6.01 -12.20 -24.10
CA THR A 458 -5.97 -11.95 -25.54
C THR A 458 -4.56 -11.66 -26.05
N GLN A 459 -3.54 -11.79 -25.19
CA GLN A 459 -2.17 -11.49 -25.57
C GLN A 459 -1.59 -12.67 -26.36
N ALA A 460 -1.74 -12.63 -27.68
CA ALA A 460 -1.12 -13.58 -28.57
C ALA A 460 0.42 -13.37 -28.59
N TYR A 461 1.16 -14.07 -27.74
CA TYR A 461 2.59 -14.32 -27.91
C TYR A 461 2.84 -15.54 -28.80
N ALA A 462 2.11 -15.67 -29.90
CA ALA A 462 2.32 -16.77 -30.83
C ALA A 462 3.60 -16.52 -31.64
N GLY A 463 4.75 -16.87 -31.05
CA GLY A 463 6.08 -16.80 -31.67
C GLY A 463 7.00 -15.75 -31.05
N ASN A 464 8.31 -15.89 -31.29
CA ASN A 464 9.20 -14.74 -31.22
C ASN A 464 8.56 -13.66 -32.10
N PRO A 465 8.38 -12.41 -31.64
CA PRO A 465 8.00 -11.33 -32.55
C PRO A 465 8.92 -11.45 -33.77
N ALA A 466 8.35 -11.49 -34.97
CA ALA A 466 9.17 -11.58 -36.17
C ALA A 466 10.24 -10.48 -36.09
N PRO A 467 11.50 -10.70 -36.48
CA PRO A 467 12.54 -9.67 -36.38
C PRO A 467 12.04 -8.35 -37.01
N GLY A 468 11.73 -7.34 -36.18
CA GLY A 468 11.15 -6.06 -36.61
C GLY A 468 9.69 -5.81 -36.20
N GLU A 469 8.92 -6.82 -35.79
CA GLU A 469 7.62 -6.63 -35.14
C GLU A 469 7.85 -6.17 -33.71
N SER A 470 7.75 -4.86 -33.50
CA SER A 470 7.72 -4.29 -32.16
C SER A 470 6.51 -4.83 -31.42
N TYR A 471 6.67 -5.18 -30.14
CA TYR A 471 5.58 -5.44 -29.18
C TYR A 471 4.36 -4.57 -29.54
N ASP A 472 3.20 -5.19 -29.80
CA ASP A 472 1.97 -4.47 -30.15
C ASP A 472 1.18 -4.14 -28.88
N PRO A 473 1.38 -2.95 -28.30
CA PRO A 473 0.70 -2.52 -27.08
C PRO A 473 -0.83 -2.45 -27.21
N ARG A 474 -1.41 -2.50 -28.42
CA ARG A 474 -2.88 -2.54 -28.59
C ARG A 474 -3.50 -3.78 -27.95
N LYS A 475 -2.76 -4.88 -27.87
CA LYS A 475 -3.22 -6.18 -27.36
C LYS A 475 -3.39 -6.20 -25.84
N ASP A 476 -2.70 -5.29 -25.15
CA ASP A 476 -2.64 -5.20 -23.69
C ASP A 476 -3.54 -4.09 -23.15
N ARG A 477 -4.74 -3.97 -23.73
CA ARG A 477 -5.64 -2.85 -23.41
C ARG A 477 -7.08 -3.25 -23.28
N ARG A 478 -7.78 -2.62 -22.37
CA ARG A 478 -9.23 -2.67 -22.23
C ARG A 478 -9.80 -1.27 -22.35
N PRO A 479 -10.81 -1.05 -23.21
CA PRO A 479 -11.35 0.29 -23.45
C PRO A 479 -12.23 0.80 -22.31
N GLY A 480 -12.59 -0.06 -21.35
CA GLY A 480 -13.39 0.29 -20.18
C GLY A 480 -12.54 0.61 -18.94
N THR A 481 -13.13 0.33 -17.78
CA THR A 481 -12.56 0.67 -16.46
C THR A 481 -12.06 -0.56 -15.71
N GLY A 482 -10.90 -0.46 -15.07
CA GLY A 482 -10.35 -1.54 -14.25
C GLY A 482 -11.14 -1.74 -12.96
N LEU A 483 -11.22 -0.72 -12.12
CA LEU A 483 -12.02 -0.70 -10.90
C LEU A 483 -12.96 0.51 -10.91
N LYS A 484 -14.27 0.25 -10.89
CA LYS A 484 -15.30 1.28 -10.86
C LYS A 484 -16.13 1.19 -9.58
N LEU A 485 -16.19 2.26 -8.80
CA LEU A 485 -16.98 2.42 -7.57
C LEU A 485 -17.95 3.59 -7.76
N VAL A 486 -19.20 3.31 -8.13
CA VAL A 486 -20.15 4.34 -8.62
C VAL A 486 -20.93 5.03 -7.50
N ASP A 487 -21.23 4.30 -6.43
CA ASP A 487 -22.11 4.75 -5.34
C ASP A 487 -21.39 4.68 -3.98
N ARG A 488 -22.12 4.93 -2.90
CA ARG A 488 -21.63 4.94 -1.51
C ARG A 488 -20.95 3.63 -1.13
N ALA A 489 -19.66 3.69 -0.87
CA ALA A 489 -18.89 2.55 -0.39
C ALA A 489 -18.62 2.66 1.12
N ASP A 490 -19.68 2.88 1.90
CA ASP A 490 -19.57 3.21 3.32
C ASP A 490 -18.86 2.12 4.14
N GLY A 491 -17.76 2.49 4.80
CA GLY A 491 -16.93 1.56 5.56
C GLY A 491 -16.21 0.51 4.71
N THR A 492 -16.24 0.62 3.38
CA THR A 492 -15.55 -0.32 2.49
C THR A 492 -14.04 -0.19 2.66
N LYS A 493 -13.38 -1.34 2.81
CA LYS A 493 -11.94 -1.47 2.94
C LYS A 493 -11.39 -2.21 1.75
N ILE A 494 -10.51 -1.56 1.01
CA ILE A 494 -9.75 -2.19 -0.07
C ILE A 494 -8.31 -2.30 0.40
N MET A 495 -7.80 -3.49 0.65
CA MET A 495 -6.44 -3.65 1.17
C MET A 495 -5.41 -3.50 0.03
N SER A 496 -5.65 -4.17 -1.09
CA SER A 496 -4.77 -4.10 -2.26
C SER A 496 -5.53 -4.27 -3.58
N ALA A 497 -5.18 -3.46 -4.59
CA ALA A 497 -5.69 -3.57 -5.96
C ALA A 497 -4.58 -3.31 -7.00
N GLU A 498 -4.44 -4.21 -7.96
CA GLU A 498 -3.51 -4.07 -9.08
C GLU A 498 -4.28 -4.03 -10.41
N ILE A 499 -4.19 -2.92 -11.15
CA ILE A 499 -4.94 -2.68 -12.37
C ILE A 499 -3.97 -2.42 -13.52
N PHE A 500 -3.96 -3.28 -14.52
CA PHE A 500 -3.06 -3.19 -15.67
C PHE A 500 -3.83 -3.09 -16.99
N GLY A 501 -3.51 -2.08 -17.80
CA GLY A 501 -3.96 -1.97 -19.20
C GLY A 501 -5.38 -1.43 -19.42
N TYR A 502 -6.03 -0.82 -18.43
CA TYR A 502 -7.39 -0.27 -18.60
C TYR A 502 -7.36 1.21 -18.97
N LYS A 503 -8.19 1.63 -19.93
CA LYS A 503 -8.31 3.04 -20.36
C LYS A 503 -8.53 3.97 -19.17
N THR A 504 -9.40 3.55 -18.26
CA THR A 504 -9.50 4.17 -16.93
C THR A 504 -9.09 3.13 -15.91
N GLY A 505 -7.99 3.33 -15.19
CA GLY A 505 -7.56 2.38 -14.17
C GLY A 505 -8.59 2.31 -13.05
N ILE A 506 -8.86 3.46 -12.42
CA ILE A 506 -9.85 3.61 -11.36
C ILE A 506 -10.83 4.72 -11.70
N ASP A 507 -12.11 4.46 -11.45
CA ASP A 507 -13.21 5.45 -11.50
C ASP A 507 -14.03 5.30 -10.21
N ALA A 508 -13.79 6.15 -9.21
CA ALA A 508 -14.36 5.96 -7.89
C ALA A 508 -14.99 7.25 -7.34
N ASN A 509 -16.20 7.13 -6.80
CA ASN A 509 -16.80 8.16 -5.96
C ASN A 509 -16.19 8.12 -4.56
N THR A 510 -15.67 9.25 -4.07
CA THR A 510 -14.84 9.35 -2.86
C THR A 510 -15.64 9.49 -1.56
N ALA A 511 -16.73 8.73 -1.46
CA ALA A 511 -17.56 8.69 -0.26
C ALA A 511 -17.24 7.45 0.59
N SER A 512 -16.62 7.66 1.76
CA SER A 512 -16.54 6.71 2.89
C SER A 512 -15.84 5.37 2.68
N TRP A 513 -14.88 5.26 1.79
CA TRP A 513 -14.02 4.08 1.67
C TRP A 513 -12.56 4.37 1.99
N MET A 514 -11.88 3.33 2.48
CA MET A 514 -10.45 3.35 2.77
C MET A 514 -9.74 2.34 1.88
N ILE A 515 -8.57 2.70 1.39
CA ILE A 515 -7.72 1.80 0.63
C ILE A 515 -6.29 1.81 1.13
N GLY A 516 -5.68 0.63 1.23
CA GLY A 516 -4.27 0.45 1.56
C GLY A 516 -3.40 0.81 0.36
N ASP A 517 -3.25 -0.14 -0.56
CA ASP A 517 -2.35 -0.03 -1.71
C ASP A 517 -3.09 -0.16 -3.05
N ILE A 518 -2.81 0.76 -3.96
CA ILE A 518 -3.24 0.69 -5.35
C ILE A 518 -2.05 0.85 -6.27
N THR A 519 -1.96 -0.05 -7.25
CA THR A 519 -1.15 0.15 -8.44
C THR A 519 -2.03 0.17 -9.67
N VAL A 520 -1.98 1.28 -10.41
CA VAL A 520 -2.51 1.38 -11.78
C VAL A 520 -1.32 1.45 -12.72
N ASP A 521 -1.30 0.57 -13.71
CA ASP A 521 -0.30 0.59 -14.76
C ASP A 521 -0.97 0.55 -16.13
N TYR A 522 -0.55 1.46 -17.00
CA TYR A 522 -0.97 1.51 -18.38
C TYR A 522 0.28 1.52 -19.27
N PRO A 523 0.45 0.53 -20.17
CA PRO A 523 1.68 0.38 -20.93
C PRO A 523 1.97 1.63 -21.78
N THR A 524 3.07 2.33 -21.46
CA THR A 524 3.44 3.66 -21.99
C THR A 524 4.22 3.62 -23.32
N THR A 525 4.11 2.56 -24.10
CA THR A 525 4.91 2.39 -25.33
C THR A 525 4.65 3.49 -26.36
N THR A 526 5.74 3.93 -26.99
CA THR A 526 5.84 5.10 -27.90
C THR A 526 4.94 5.06 -29.14
N THR A 527 4.38 3.90 -29.51
CA THR A 527 3.49 3.76 -30.66
C THR A 527 2.16 4.53 -30.53
N TYR A 528 1.85 5.06 -29.35
CA TYR A 528 0.65 5.89 -29.10
C TYR A 528 0.90 7.40 -29.17
N ASN A 529 2.11 7.80 -29.58
CA ASN A 529 2.53 9.20 -29.59
C ASN A 529 1.97 10.03 -30.75
N THR A 530 1.20 9.44 -31.65
CA THR A 530 0.74 10.11 -32.87
C THR A 530 -0.67 10.66 -32.70
N GLY A 531 -0.83 11.63 -31.80
CA GLY A 531 -1.87 12.66 -31.87
C GLY A 531 -3.20 12.39 -31.14
N GLY A 532 -3.33 12.98 -29.94
CA GLY A 532 -4.59 13.51 -29.40
C GLY A 532 -5.58 12.53 -28.73
N GLY A 533 -5.72 12.65 -27.40
CA GLY A 533 -7.01 12.47 -26.72
C GLY A 533 -7.62 11.08 -26.65
N SER A 534 -6.81 10.02 -26.47
CA SER A 534 -7.31 8.68 -26.19
C SER A 534 -8.19 8.59 -24.93
N GLY A 535 -8.11 9.60 -24.05
CA GLY A 535 -8.86 9.74 -22.82
C GLY A 535 -8.39 8.77 -21.74
N VAL A 536 -7.09 8.44 -21.73
CA VAL A 536 -6.51 7.49 -20.76
C VAL A 536 -6.30 8.20 -19.43
N ILE A 537 -6.91 7.66 -18.38
CA ILE A 537 -6.88 8.22 -17.03
C ILE A 537 -6.42 7.13 -16.08
N GLY A 538 -5.36 7.37 -15.31
CA GLY A 538 -4.89 6.43 -14.30
C GLY A 538 -5.95 6.24 -13.21
N ALA A 539 -6.27 7.33 -12.51
CA ALA A 539 -7.34 7.38 -11.53
C ALA A 539 -8.25 8.60 -11.75
N LEU A 540 -9.56 8.36 -11.80
CA LEU A 540 -10.62 9.35 -11.78
C LEU A 540 -11.34 9.24 -10.44
N LEU A 541 -11.25 10.28 -9.62
CA LEU A 541 -11.88 10.34 -8.31
C LEU A 541 -12.96 11.42 -8.33
N HIS A 542 -14.18 11.02 -8.02
CA HIS A 542 -15.32 11.92 -7.88
C HIS A 542 -15.42 12.37 -6.43
N ALA A 543 -15.09 13.62 -6.13
CA ALA A 543 -15.33 14.28 -4.85
C ALA A 543 -16.82 14.60 -4.67
N ASP A 544 -17.58 13.54 -4.36
CA ASP A 544 -19.00 13.54 -3.99
C ASP A 544 -19.90 14.24 -5.01
N THR A 545 -19.82 13.77 -6.25
CA THR A 545 -20.86 14.03 -7.25
C THR A 545 -21.83 12.86 -7.20
N ASP A 546 -22.89 12.93 -6.39
CA ASP A 546 -24.06 12.08 -6.68
C ASP A 546 -24.52 12.46 -8.09
N PRO A 547 -24.39 11.56 -9.09
CA PRO A 547 -24.65 11.92 -10.48
C PRO A 547 -26.15 12.11 -10.76
N THR A 548 -27.02 11.92 -9.77
CA THR A 548 -28.48 11.84 -9.96
C THR A 548 -29.27 12.84 -9.14
N VAL A 549 -28.84 13.19 -7.92
CA VAL A 549 -29.54 14.18 -7.09
C VAL A 549 -28.55 14.91 -6.16
N PRO A 550 -28.60 16.25 -6.04
CA PRO A 550 -27.88 16.98 -5.00
C PRO A 550 -28.49 16.68 -3.63
N ARG A 551 -28.06 15.58 -2.98
CA ARG A 551 -28.37 15.31 -1.57
C ARG A 551 -27.24 15.87 -0.71
N ALA A 552 -27.57 16.51 0.40
CA ALA A 552 -26.60 16.82 1.45
C ALA A 552 -26.25 15.49 2.13
N VAL A 553 -25.15 14.87 1.71
CA VAL A 553 -24.75 13.56 2.22
C VAL A 553 -23.64 13.71 3.26
N ASP A 554 -23.85 13.05 4.39
CA ASP A 554 -22.99 13.03 5.56
C ASP A 554 -21.91 11.96 5.31
N TYR A 555 -20.72 12.32 4.81
CA TYR A 555 -19.68 11.33 4.55
C TYR A 555 -18.28 11.85 4.84
N ASP A 556 -17.51 10.94 5.44
CA ASP A 556 -16.08 11.05 5.66
C ASP A 556 -15.34 11.03 4.31
N PRO A 557 -14.26 11.81 4.17
CA PRO A 557 -13.45 11.80 2.95
C PRO A 557 -12.85 10.41 2.73
N SER A 558 -12.83 9.93 1.48
CA SER A 558 -12.05 8.73 1.16
C SER A 558 -10.58 8.93 1.49
N GLN A 559 -9.99 7.88 2.05
CA GLN A 559 -8.59 7.84 2.46
C GLN A 559 -7.85 6.77 1.68
N ILE A 560 -6.84 7.18 0.94
CA ILE A 560 -5.97 6.32 0.16
C ILE A 560 -4.59 6.31 0.83
N GLY A 561 -4.11 5.13 1.22
CA GLY A 561 -2.76 4.95 1.76
C GLY A 561 -1.73 5.26 0.69
N ASN A 562 -1.55 4.34 -0.25
CA ASN A 562 -0.60 4.47 -1.35
C ASN A 562 -1.32 4.34 -2.70
N LEU A 563 -1.13 5.34 -3.56
CA LEU A 563 -1.58 5.33 -4.95
C LEU A 563 -0.40 5.47 -5.89
N GLN A 564 -0.12 4.40 -6.63
CA GLN A 564 0.87 4.38 -7.69
C GLN A 564 0.20 4.34 -9.05
N ILE A 565 0.59 5.23 -9.94
CA ILE A 565 0.00 5.38 -11.27
C ILE A 565 1.10 5.45 -12.32
N TRP A 566 1.05 4.55 -13.29
CA TRP A 566 1.65 4.71 -14.61
C TRP A 566 0.54 5.00 -15.62
N SER A 567 0.56 6.20 -16.19
CA SER A 567 -0.43 6.64 -17.17
C SER A 567 0.24 7.35 -18.35
N VAL A 568 -0.55 7.62 -19.38
CA VAL A 568 -0.09 8.19 -20.65
C VAL A 568 -0.63 9.62 -20.80
N GLU A 569 -1.89 9.89 -20.46
CA GLU A 569 -2.48 11.23 -20.65
C GLU A 569 -2.76 11.93 -19.33
N THR A 570 -3.64 11.39 -18.49
CA THR A 570 -3.91 11.95 -17.16
C THR A 570 -3.54 10.93 -16.09
N GLY A 571 -2.69 11.33 -15.14
CA GLY A 571 -2.34 10.48 -14.01
C GLY A 571 -3.53 10.34 -13.06
N LEU A 572 -3.80 11.39 -12.30
CA LEU A 572 -4.92 11.53 -11.37
C LEU A 572 -5.83 12.67 -11.82
N LYS A 573 -7.14 12.43 -11.86
CA LYS A 573 -8.17 13.44 -12.09
C LYS A 573 -9.15 13.46 -10.92
N ILE A 574 -9.30 14.62 -10.30
CA ILE A 574 -10.33 14.88 -9.29
C ILE A 574 -11.45 15.69 -9.94
N VAL A 575 -12.70 15.28 -9.74
CA VAL A 575 -13.89 16.05 -10.14
C VAL A 575 -14.82 16.13 -8.94
N GLY A 576 -15.24 17.31 -8.50
CA GLY A 576 -16.03 17.38 -7.27
C GLY A 576 -16.78 18.66 -6.99
N ASN A 577 -17.66 18.58 -5.99
CA ASN A 577 -18.37 19.72 -5.45
C ASN A 577 -17.52 20.48 -4.41
N ALA A 578 -17.90 21.73 -4.14
CA ALA A 578 -17.22 22.54 -3.12
C ALA A 578 -17.29 21.90 -1.72
N GLY A 579 -16.21 22.00 -0.95
CA GLY A 579 -16.10 21.45 0.41
C GLY A 579 -15.72 19.97 0.48
N ARG A 580 -15.53 19.29 -0.66
CA ARG A 580 -15.27 17.83 -0.72
C ARG A 580 -13.82 17.54 -1.07
N VAL A 581 -13.19 16.63 -0.35
CA VAL A 581 -11.76 16.37 -0.46
C VAL A 581 -11.45 14.90 -0.58
N SER A 582 -10.52 14.55 -1.47
CA SER A 582 -9.89 13.23 -1.52
C SER A 582 -8.56 13.27 -0.76
N GLN A 583 -8.30 12.31 0.11
CA GLN A 583 -7.06 12.24 0.88
C GLN A 583 -6.19 11.06 0.40
N ILE A 584 -4.94 11.34 0.08
CA ILE A 584 -3.97 10.34 -0.40
C ILE A 584 -2.67 10.52 0.38
N ALA A 585 -2.29 9.56 1.22
CA ALA A 585 -1.11 9.70 2.08
C ALA A 585 0.19 9.70 1.25
N THR A 586 0.32 8.76 0.30
CA THR A 586 1.43 8.69 -0.66
C THR A 586 0.90 8.58 -2.08
N LEU A 587 1.34 9.49 -2.95
CA LEU A 587 0.97 9.56 -4.35
C LEU A 587 2.22 9.46 -5.22
N ALA A 588 2.33 8.43 -6.06
CA ALA A 588 3.39 8.28 -7.04
C ALA A 588 2.79 8.22 -8.45
N ILE A 589 3.17 9.16 -9.32
CA ILE A 589 2.67 9.23 -10.69
C ILE A 589 3.84 9.28 -11.65
N ARG A 590 3.87 8.34 -12.61
CA ARG A 590 4.62 8.49 -13.85
C ARG A 590 3.63 8.70 -14.98
N ASN A 591 3.70 9.86 -15.63
CA ASN A 591 2.75 10.21 -16.70
C ASN A 591 3.47 10.77 -17.91
N THR A 592 3.37 10.14 -19.08
CA THR A 592 4.29 10.47 -20.18
C THR A 592 3.83 11.61 -21.11
N TYR A 593 2.53 11.84 -21.35
CA TYR A 593 2.04 12.76 -22.41
C TYR A 593 1.02 13.82 -21.97
N GLY A 594 0.66 13.91 -20.70
CA GLY A 594 -0.26 14.96 -20.24
C GLY A 594 -0.08 15.36 -18.79
N ASP A 595 -1.15 15.86 -18.19
CA ASP A 595 -1.13 16.43 -16.84
C ASP A 595 -1.06 15.32 -15.79
N ALA A 596 -0.13 15.37 -14.85
CA ALA A 596 -0.02 14.34 -13.81
C ALA A 596 -1.22 14.39 -12.86
N ILE A 597 -1.62 15.59 -12.42
CA ILE A 597 -2.80 15.81 -11.57
C ILE A 597 -3.70 16.86 -12.22
N GLN A 598 -4.99 16.54 -12.41
CA GLN A 598 -6.04 17.48 -12.79
C GLN A 598 -7.07 17.61 -11.66
N ILE A 599 -7.45 18.85 -11.33
CA ILE A 599 -8.47 19.13 -10.32
C ILE A 599 -9.57 19.99 -10.96
N ASP A 600 -10.80 19.47 -10.99
CA ASP A 600 -11.98 20.13 -11.54
C ASP A 600 -13.09 20.19 -10.49
N GLY A 601 -12.93 21.12 -9.55
CA GLY A 601 -13.73 21.18 -8.32
C GLY A 601 -13.28 20.14 -7.28
N GLY A 602 -13.86 20.24 -6.08
CA GLY A 602 -13.38 19.50 -4.92
C GLY A 602 -11.96 19.90 -4.54
N GLY A 603 -11.32 19.10 -3.70
CA GLY A 603 -9.96 19.31 -3.21
C GLY A 603 -9.17 18.01 -3.12
N LEU A 604 -7.85 18.14 -3.07
CA LEU A 604 -6.93 17.01 -2.90
C LEU A 604 -5.97 17.28 -1.75
N ILE A 605 -5.84 16.36 -0.80
CA ILE A 605 -4.79 16.37 0.21
C ILE A 605 -3.82 15.22 -0.09
N ALA A 606 -2.61 15.56 -0.55
CA ALA A 606 -1.55 14.64 -0.91
C ALA A 606 -0.18 15.14 -0.38
N PRO A 607 0.16 14.88 0.90
CA PRO A 607 1.37 15.40 1.54
C PRO A 607 2.67 14.71 1.10
N ASN A 608 2.61 13.54 0.46
CA ASN A 608 3.79 12.84 -0.07
C ASN A 608 3.60 12.48 -1.53
N THR A 609 3.86 13.43 -2.43
CA THR A 609 3.67 13.30 -3.88
C THR A 609 5.01 13.16 -4.60
N THR A 610 5.16 12.14 -5.45
CA THR A 610 6.25 12.00 -6.41
C THR A 610 5.68 11.96 -7.82
N ILE A 611 6.09 12.89 -8.67
CA ILE A 611 5.70 12.92 -10.08
C ILE A 611 6.95 12.74 -10.95
N GLU A 612 6.91 11.83 -11.91
CA GLU A 612 8.02 11.54 -12.82
C GLU A 612 7.59 11.57 -14.28
N ASN A 613 8.51 11.98 -15.17
CA ASN A 613 8.36 11.94 -16.63
C ASN A 613 7.14 12.69 -17.19
N CYS A 614 6.57 13.62 -16.42
CA CYS A 614 5.43 14.46 -16.79
C CYS A 614 5.79 15.49 -17.86
N THR A 615 5.30 15.30 -19.08
CA THR A 615 5.43 16.27 -20.18
C THR A 615 4.38 17.38 -20.15
N GLY A 616 3.20 17.13 -19.57
CA GLY A 616 2.20 18.15 -19.28
C GLY A 616 2.49 18.89 -17.97
N THR A 617 1.44 19.46 -17.37
CA THR A 617 1.55 20.16 -16.08
C THR A 617 1.52 19.15 -14.93
N PRO A 618 2.46 19.19 -13.97
CA PRO A 618 2.42 18.34 -12.78
C PRO A 618 1.10 18.49 -12.02
N VAL A 619 0.63 19.73 -11.82
CA VAL A 619 -0.67 20.00 -11.19
C VAL A 619 -1.43 21.05 -11.99
N ARG A 620 -2.63 20.71 -12.46
CA ARG A 620 -3.51 21.63 -13.18
C ARG A 620 -4.88 21.71 -12.54
N PHE A 621 -5.31 22.92 -12.23
CA PHE A 621 -6.68 23.21 -11.88
C PHE A 621 -7.44 23.57 -13.16
N LEU A 622 -8.52 22.85 -13.45
CA LEU A 622 -9.37 23.07 -14.63
C LEU A 622 -10.42 24.17 -14.37
N SER A 623 -10.87 24.29 -13.12
CA SER A 623 -11.77 25.31 -12.62
C SER A 623 -11.19 25.98 -11.38
N ALA A 624 -11.64 27.20 -11.07
CA ALA A 624 -11.17 27.92 -9.89
C ALA A 624 -11.45 27.04 -8.65
N PRO A 625 -10.43 26.73 -7.83
CA PRO A 625 -10.61 25.82 -6.71
C PRO A 625 -11.66 26.37 -5.76
N ASN A 626 -12.61 25.52 -5.40
CA ASN A 626 -13.70 25.80 -4.46
C ASN A 626 -13.54 25.03 -3.15
N THR A 627 -12.48 24.22 -3.05
CA THR A 627 -12.10 23.44 -1.88
C THR A 627 -10.58 23.47 -1.77
N LYS A 628 -10.09 23.45 -0.54
CA LYS A 628 -8.65 23.49 -0.28
C LYS A 628 -7.96 22.24 -0.81
N SER A 629 -6.89 22.45 -1.57
CA SER A 629 -5.98 21.41 -2.04
C SER A 629 -4.59 21.61 -1.45
N ILE A 630 -4.04 20.57 -0.83
CA ILE A 630 -2.69 20.54 -0.24
C ILE A 630 -1.90 19.46 -0.96
N ILE A 631 -0.89 19.85 -1.75
CA ILE A 631 -0.06 18.91 -2.51
C ILE A 631 1.41 19.20 -2.21
N ARG A 632 2.13 18.21 -1.72
CA ARG A 632 3.53 18.35 -1.28
C ARG A 632 4.39 17.24 -1.85
N GLY A 633 5.63 17.53 -2.21
CA GLY A 633 6.62 16.50 -2.54
C GLY A 633 7.58 16.92 -3.65
N LYS A 634 7.80 16.08 -4.66
CA LYS A 634 8.73 16.34 -5.77
C LYS A 634 8.12 16.01 -7.12
N ALA A 635 8.57 16.73 -8.14
CA ALA A 635 8.22 16.45 -9.52
C ALA A 635 9.50 16.57 -10.37
N THR A 636 9.99 15.45 -10.88
CA THR A 636 11.33 15.32 -11.46
C THR A 636 11.31 14.60 -12.82
N HIS A 637 12.46 14.57 -13.48
CA HIS A 637 12.68 13.96 -14.78
C HIS A 637 11.78 14.55 -15.87
N PHE A 638 11.62 15.87 -15.85
CA PHE A 638 10.93 16.54 -16.95
C PHE A 638 11.79 16.42 -18.21
N GLY A 639 11.23 15.78 -19.25
CA GLY A 639 11.92 15.60 -20.52
C GLY A 639 12.41 16.93 -21.10
N ALA A 640 13.52 16.89 -21.85
CA ALA A 640 14.18 18.10 -22.37
C ALA A 640 13.22 19.07 -23.10
N ALA A 641 12.24 18.54 -23.84
CA ALA A 641 11.22 19.33 -24.54
C ALA A 641 10.32 20.16 -23.61
N ARG A 642 10.05 19.67 -22.39
CA ARG A 642 9.25 20.40 -21.40
C ARG A 642 10.05 21.54 -20.79
N ASN A 643 11.31 21.28 -20.43
CA ASN A 643 12.18 22.31 -19.83
C ASN A 643 12.35 23.53 -20.75
N SER A 644 12.32 23.33 -22.08
CA SER A 644 12.38 24.43 -23.05
C SER A 644 11.05 25.15 -23.34
N SER A 645 9.90 24.62 -22.93
CA SER A 645 8.57 25.13 -23.36
C SER A 645 7.85 26.02 -22.35
N GLY A 646 8.46 26.31 -21.20
CA GLY A 646 7.90 27.25 -20.22
C GLY A 646 6.62 26.77 -19.51
N VAL A 647 6.31 25.46 -19.56
CA VAL A 647 5.11 24.88 -18.93
C VAL A 647 5.26 24.95 -17.41
N PRO A 648 4.38 25.64 -16.66
CA PRO A 648 4.54 25.79 -15.22
C PRO A 648 4.48 24.46 -14.47
N ALA A 649 4.97 24.43 -13.22
CA ALA A 649 4.76 23.28 -12.35
C ALA A 649 3.30 23.19 -11.87
N VAL A 650 2.65 24.34 -11.68
CA VAL A 650 1.26 24.45 -11.26
C VAL A 650 0.50 25.40 -12.19
N LYS A 651 -0.58 24.91 -12.78
CA LYS A 651 -1.46 25.69 -13.65
C LYS A 651 -2.75 26.04 -12.94
N LEU A 652 -3.05 27.34 -12.86
CA LEU A 652 -4.24 27.86 -12.17
C LEU A 652 -5.13 28.70 -13.09
N PRO A 653 -6.46 28.54 -13.02
CA PRO A 653 -7.39 29.50 -13.60
C PRO A 653 -7.21 30.88 -12.96
N ALA A 654 -7.52 31.93 -13.71
CA ALA A 654 -7.50 33.30 -13.18
C ALA A 654 -8.38 33.41 -11.92
N LEU A 655 -7.99 34.28 -10.99
CA LEU A 655 -8.69 34.53 -9.72
C LEU A 655 -8.76 33.33 -8.75
N SER A 656 -7.95 32.28 -8.96
CA SER A 656 -7.82 31.19 -8.00
C SER A 656 -7.31 31.73 -6.66
N SER A 657 -8.00 31.38 -5.56
CA SER A 657 -7.65 31.85 -4.21
C SER A 657 -6.40 31.15 -3.66
N ALA A 658 -5.45 31.92 -3.14
CA ALA A 658 -4.28 31.39 -2.43
C ALA A 658 -4.64 30.55 -1.20
N ASN A 659 -5.80 30.78 -0.59
CA ASN A 659 -6.23 30.02 0.59
C ASN A 659 -6.70 28.60 0.25
N LEU A 660 -7.03 28.36 -1.02
CA LEU A 660 -7.53 27.07 -1.51
C LEU A 660 -6.48 26.29 -2.29
N VAL A 661 -5.33 26.90 -2.61
CA VAL A 661 -4.24 26.26 -3.36
C VAL A 661 -2.97 26.26 -2.53
N ASP A 662 -2.57 25.09 -2.05
CA ASP A 662 -1.35 24.90 -1.28
C ASP A 662 -0.46 23.81 -1.90
N VAL A 663 0.15 24.14 -3.03
CA VAL A 663 1.02 23.23 -3.80
C VAL A 663 2.50 23.60 -3.59
N LYS A 664 3.31 22.67 -3.09
CA LYS A 664 4.77 22.80 -2.93
C LYS A 664 5.46 21.53 -3.43
N LEU A 665 6.06 21.61 -4.61
CA LEU A 665 6.76 20.54 -5.29
C LEU A 665 8.22 20.98 -5.47
N ASN A 666 9.18 20.15 -5.07
CA ASN A 666 10.56 20.29 -5.47
C ASN A 666 10.70 19.85 -6.93
N THR A 667 11.12 20.75 -7.81
CA THR A 667 11.17 20.50 -9.25
C THR A 667 12.58 20.62 -9.80
N ASP A 668 12.98 19.72 -10.70
CA ASP A 668 14.23 19.83 -11.47
C ASP A 668 14.09 20.68 -12.74
N GLN A 669 13.01 21.47 -12.83
CA GLN A 669 12.71 22.33 -13.96
C GLN A 669 13.79 23.41 -14.13
N SER A 670 14.23 23.62 -15.37
CA SER A 670 15.29 24.58 -15.69
C SER A 670 14.92 26.02 -15.31
N ALA A 671 15.91 26.81 -14.90
CA ALA A 671 15.77 28.23 -14.60
C ALA A 671 15.12 28.97 -15.79
N GLY A 672 13.89 29.47 -15.59
CA GLY A 672 13.15 30.24 -16.60
C GLY A 672 11.65 29.91 -16.70
N SER A 673 11.21 28.73 -16.25
CA SER A 673 9.78 28.43 -16.16
C SER A 673 9.21 28.92 -14.83
N GLY A 674 8.10 29.66 -14.86
CA GLY A 674 7.39 30.07 -13.65
C GLY A 674 6.87 28.85 -12.89
N TYR A 675 6.98 28.84 -11.57
CA TYR A 675 6.40 27.77 -10.75
C TYR A 675 4.87 27.73 -10.88
N PHE A 676 4.24 28.91 -10.95
CA PHE A 676 2.84 29.13 -11.31
C PHE A 676 2.74 29.87 -12.66
N ASP A 677 1.71 29.60 -13.49
CA ASP A 677 1.38 30.48 -14.63
C ASP A 677 0.57 31.71 -14.20
N ASN A 678 -0.35 31.51 -13.26
CA ASN A 678 -1.08 32.55 -12.57
C ASN A 678 -0.80 32.37 -11.08
N HIS A 679 -0.19 33.38 -10.45
CA HIS A 679 -0.07 33.35 -9.01
C HIS A 679 -1.48 33.35 -8.40
N PRO A 680 -1.76 32.48 -7.41
CA PRO A 680 -3.03 32.51 -6.74
C PRO A 680 -3.25 33.92 -6.16
N ALA A 681 -4.38 34.53 -6.49
CA ALA A 681 -4.69 35.86 -6.00
C ALA A 681 -4.93 35.78 -4.49
N LEU A 682 -4.29 36.67 -3.74
CA LEU A 682 -4.73 36.95 -2.40
C LEU A 682 -6.14 37.52 -2.48
N LEU A 683 -7.05 37.04 -1.62
CA LEU A 683 -8.41 37.57 -1.63
C LEU A 683 -8.34 39.04 -1.20
N GLY A 684 -8.74 39.94 -2.10
CA GLY A 684 -8.84 41.36 -1.82
C GLY A 684 -9.97 41.61 -0.83
N VAL A 685 -9.67 42.20 0.32
CA VAL A 685 -10.68 42.70 1.26
C VAL A 685 -10.53 44.20 1.31
N ALA A 686 -11.52 44.92 0.80
CA ALA A 686 -11.50 46.38 0.88
C ALA A 686 -11.46 46.84 2.35
N SER A 687 -10.70 47.90 2.63
CA SER A 687 -10.68 48.62 3.91
C SER A 687 -12.04 49.28 4.18
N GLY A 688 -13.02 48.45 4.50
CA GLY A 688 -14.30 48.87 5.07
C GLY A 688 -14.11 49.30 6.52
N ASN A 689 -15.00 50.16 7.01
CA ASN A 689 -15.01 50.57 8.40
C ASN A 689 -16.24 49.98 9.12
N PRO A 690 -16.12 48.87 9.87
CA PRO A 690 -14.90 48.11 10.16
C PRO A 690 -14.54 47.05 9.09
N LEU A 691 -13.34 46.48 9.15
CA LEU A 691 -12.89 45.42 8.24
C LEU A 691 -13.52 44.09 8.66
N ASN A 692 -14.43 43.56 7.85
CA ASN A 692 -15.01 42.24 8.07
C ASN A 692 -14.20 41.19 7.30
N LEU A 693 -13.48 40.35 8.04
CA LEU A 693 -12.79 39.20 7.49
C LEU A 693 -13.82 38.20 6.95
N PRO A 694 -13.57 37.59 5.78
CA PRO A 694 -14.38 36.49 5.27
C PRO A 694 -14.45 35.33 6.27
N ALA A 695 -15.44 34.44 6.08
CA ALA A 695 -15.50 33.21 6.86
C ALA A 695 -14.22 32.39 6.68
N TYR A 696 -13.62 31.98 7.80
CA TYR A 696 -12.40 31.15 7.81
C TYR A 696 -12.68 29.77 7.21
N ASN A 697 -11.88 29.35 6.23
CA ASN A 697 -12.03 28.09 5.50
C ASN A 697 -11.18 26.95 6.06
N GLY A 698 -10.63 27.08 7.27
CA GLY A 698 -9.97 25.97 7.97
C GLY A 698 -8.46 25.78 7.70
N GLY A 699 -7.77 26.75 7.08
CA GLY A 699 -6.33 26.63 6.81
C GLY A 699 -5.42 27.17 7.91
N GLU A 700 -4.26 26.55 8.16
CA GLU A 700 -3.29 26.92 9.22
C GLU A 700 -3.05 28.44 9.35
N VAL A 701 -2.94 29.15 8.23
CA VAL A 701 -3.00 30.62 8.15
C VAL A 701 -3.69 31.01 6.83
N GLU A 702 -4.78 31.78 6.88
CA GLU A 702 -5.39 32.36 5.67
C GLU A 702 -4.79 33.72 5.35
N THR A 703 -4.50 33.99 4.09
CA THR A 703 -3.90 35.25 3.67
C THR A 703 -4.89 36.12 2.91
N PHE A 704 -4.97 37.39 3.29
CA PHE A 704 -5.79 38.41 2.65
C PHE A 704 -4.95 39.61 2.25
N PHE A 705 -5.32 40.23 1.14
CA PHE A 705 -4.75 41.51 0.71
C PHE A 705 -5.76 42.61 1.05
N VAL A 706 -5.41 43.48 1.99
CA VAL A 706 -6.27 44.59 2.41
C VAL A 706 -6.06 45.76 1.46
N THR A 707 -7.09 46.06 0.67
CA THR A 707 -7.05 47.10 -0.37
C THR A 707 -7.71 48.40 0.10
N GLY A 708 -7.32 49.53 -0.50
CA GLY A 708 -7.82 50.86 -0.12
C GLY A 708 -7.05 51.51 1.04
N SER A 709 -7.46 52.71 1.44
CA SER A 709 -6.69 53.61 2.32
C SER A 709 -7.43 54.08 3.57
N ASN A 710 -8.60 53.51 3.87
CA ASN A 710 -9.37 53.92 5.04
C ASN A 710 -8.77 53.33 6.33
N ASN A 711 -8.73 54.14 7.38
CA ASN A 711 -8.48 53.64 8.73
C ASN A 711 -9.62 52.69 9.16
N LEU A 712 -9.28 51.65 9.92
CA LEU A 712 -10.21 50.60 10.32
C LEU A 712 -10.63 50.82 11.79
N ALA A 713 -11.91 51.08 12.08
CA ALA A 713 -12.37 51.17 13.48
C ALA A 713 -12.29 49.83 14.23
N GLY A 714 -12.03 48.74 13.52
CA GLY A 714 -11.77 47.42 14.05
C GLY A 714 -11.62 46.40 12.93
N ILE A 715 -11.14 45.21 13.28
CA ILE A 715 -11.16 44.02 12.43
C ILE A 715 -12.08 43.01 13.11
N TYR A 716 -13.10 42.55 12.38
CA TYR A 716 -14.09 41.59 12.85
C TYR A 716 -14.09 40.35 11.97
N GLY A 717 -14.41 39.19 12.53
CA GLY A 717 -14.56 37.97 11.77
C GLY A 717 -15.12 36.83 12.62
N PRO A 718 -16.03 36.02 12.09
CA PRO A 718 -16.55 34.88 12.83
C PRO A 718 -15.52 33.74 12.81
N ARG A 719 -15.05 33.28 14.00
CA ARG A 719 -14.45 31.95 14.35
C ARG A 719 -12.93 31.87 14.63
N PRO A 720 -12.48 30.78 15.32
CA PRO A 720 -11.08 30.49 15.60
C PRO A 720 -10.22 30.18 14.36
N GLY A 721 -9.00 30.74 14.32
CA GLY A 721 -8.01 30.50 13.27
C GLY A 721 -6.83 31.48 13.33
N ARG A 722 -5.93 31.41 12.35
CA ARG A 722 -4.91 32.45 12.09
C ARG A 722 -5.14 33.07 10.72
N VAL A 723 -4.95 34.39 10.63
CA VAL A 723 -4.99 35.11 9.36
C VAL A 723 -3.77 35.99 9.20
N ARG A 724 -3.36 36.21 7.95
CA ARG A 724 -2.27 37.10 7.56
C ARG A 724 -2.83 38.17 6.64
N LEU A 725 -2.68 39.43 7.04
CA LEU A 725 -3.18 40.58 6.31
C LEU A 725 -1.99 41.32 5.71
N PHE A 726 -1.97 41.43 4.38
CA PHE A 726 -1.02 42.25 3.65
C PHE A 726 -1.68 43.57 3.28
N PHE A 727 -1.10 44.69 3.69
CA PHE A 727 -1.69 46.01 3.49
C PHE A 727 -1.10 46.74 2.30
N GLU A 728 -1.94 47.09 1.33
CA GLU A 728 -1.52 47.84 0.14
C GLU A 728 -1.16 49.30 0.47
N ASN A 729 -1.84 49.90 1.44
CA ASN A 729 -1.64 51.27 1.86
C ASN A 729 -1.36 51.35 3.35
N ALA A 730 -0.69 52.42 3.77
CA ALA A 730 -0.55 52.72 5.19
C ALA A 730 -1.92 53.03 5.79
N ILE A 731 -2.27 52.38 6.89
CA ILE A 731 -3.55 52.54 7.58
C ILE A 731 -3.38 52.50 9.10
N THR A 732 -4.32 53.11 9.82
CA THR A 732 -4.45 52.97 11.27
C THR A 732 -5.55 51.97 11.59
N ILE A 733 -5.24 50.99 12.44
CA ILE A 733 -6.20 49.99 12.96
C ILE A 733 -6.54 50.38 14.39
N PHE A 734 -7.80 50.59 14.72
CA PHE A 734 -8.26 50.83 16.09
C PHE A 734 -8.62 49.52 16.79
N ALA A 735 -8.40 49.46 18.10
CA ALA A 735 -8.84 48.32 18.91
C ALA A 735 -10.37 48.27 18.97
N ALA A 736 -10.93 47.07 18.85
CA ALA A 736 -12.35 46.83 18.99
C ALA A 736 -12.66 46.23 20.37
N SER A 737 -13.67 46.77 21.04
CA SER A 737 -14.11 46.32 22.37
C SER A 737 -15.16 45.22 22.33
N GLU A 738 -15.74 44.92 21.18
CA GLU A 738 -16.81 43.94 21.01
C GLU A 738 -16.26 42.51 20.74
N ASP A 739 -17.10 41.50 20.97
CA ASP A 739 -16.81 40.10 20.62
C ASP A 739 -16.53 39.98 19.11
N GLY A 740 -15.50 39.24 18.74
CA GLY A 740 -15.04 39.10 17.36
C GLY A 740 -14.10 40.22 16.90
N GLY A 741 -13.90 41.27 17.69
CA GLY A 741 -13.01 42.39 17.39
C GLY A 741 -11.52 42.09 17.58
N ILE A 742 -10.65 42.95 17.05
CA ILE A 742 -9.19 42.90 17.24
C ILE A 742 -8.75 43.53 18.57
N ARG A 743 -7.90 42.80 19.30
CA ARG A 743 -7.13 43.25 20.45
C ARG A 743 -5.69 43.53 20.02
N LEU A 744 -5.24 44.77 20.21
CA LEU A 744 -3.90 45.21 19.86
C LEU A 744 -2.87 44.88 20.96
N PRO A 745 -1.57 44.75 20.62
CA PRO A 745 -0.51 44.47 21.57
C PRO A 745 -0.49 45.50 22.72
N GLY A 746 -0.25 45.02 23.95
CA GLY A 746 -0.16 45.90 25.13
C GLY A 746 -1.45 46.65 25.49
N GLY A 747 -2.59 46.33 24.88
CA GLY A 747 -3.84 47.08 25.10
C GLY A 747 -3.87 48.46 24.42
N ALA A 748 -3.03 48.67 23.40
CA ALA A 748 -3.03 49.91 22.63
C ALA A 748 -4.41 50.24 22.03
N ALA A 749 -4.76 51.52 21.99
CA ALA A 749 -6.01 51.99 21.38
C ALA A 749 -5.98 51.95 19.84
N SER A 750 -4.79 52.05 19.24
CA SER A 750 -4.58 51.94 17.80
C SER A 750 -3.20 51.36 17.45
N LEU A 751 -3.07 50.88 16.22
CA LEU A 751 -1.85 50.35 15.61
C LEU A 751 -1.70 50.94 14.21
N ASN A 752 -0.58 51.63 13.98
CA ASN A 752 -0.22 52.13 12.65
C ASN A 752 0.46 51.02 11.86
N VAL A 753 -0.07 50.72 10.68
CA VAL A 753 0.44 49.70 9.78
C VAL A 753 0.90 50.38 8.51
N THR A 754 2.17 50.21 8.13
CA THR A 754 2.73 50.83 6.92
C THR A 754 2.37 50.06 5.65
N THR A 755 2.52 50.67 4.48
CA THR A 755 2.41 49.96 3.19
C THR A 755 3.31 48.73 3.15
N ASN A 756 2.82 47.64 2.56
CA ASN A 756 3.48 46.32 2.46
C ASN A 756 3.72 45.61 3.79
N THR A 757 3.19 46.11 4.90
CA THR A 757 3.26 45.39 6.17
C THR A 757 2.39 44.13 6.09
N CYS A 758 2.90 43.06 6.69
CA CYS A 758 2.21 41.81 6.90
C CYS A 758 1.87 41.66 8.39
N LEU A 759 0.59 41.54 8.71
CA LEU A 759 0.12 41.38 10.07
C LEU A 759 -0.47 39.98 10.24
N THR A 760 0.06 39.20 11.18
CA THR A 760 -0.49 37.88 11.53
C THR A 760 -1.38 38.01 12.76
N LEU A 761 -2.63 37.62 12.63
CA LEU A 761 -3.64 37.56 13.67
C LEU A 761 -3.92 36.11 14.07
N GLU A 762 -4.24 35.87 15.33
CA GLU A 762 -4.75 34.60 15.85
C GLU A 762 -5.97 34.87 16.71
N TYR A 763 -7.04 34.10 16.50
CA TYR A 763 -8.26 34.26 17.28
C TYR A 763 -8.11 33.56 18.63
N ASN A 764 -8.18 34.35 19.70
CA ASN A 764 -8.20 33.85 21.06
C ASN A 764 -9.64 33.46 21.44
N GLY A 765 -9.92 32.15 21.47
CA GLY A 765 -11.25 31.62 21.80
C GLY A 765 -11.76 31.99 23.19
N THR A 766 -10.87 32.14 24.17
CA THR A 766 -11.24 32.53 25.55
C THR A 766 -11.64 34.01 25.61
N ALA A 767 -10.88 34.88 24.94
CA ALA A 767 -11.18 36.31 24.88
C ALA A 767 -12.23 36.66 23.82
N LYS A 768 -12.61 35.68 22.98
CA LYS A 768 -13.46 35.85 21.80
C LYS A 768 -13.00 36.97 20.86
N ARG A 769 -11.69 37.15 20.69
CA ARG A 769 -11.11 38.29 19.94
C ARG A 769 -9.89 37.88 19.12
N TRP A 770 -9.64 38.59 18.03
CA TRP A 770 -8.39 38.48 17.27
C TRP A 770 -7.24 39.14 18.03
N CYS A 771 -6.09 38.50 18.08
CA CYS A 771 -4.89 39.00 18.72
C CYS A 771 -3.77 39.10 17.69
N VAL A 772 -3.01 40.20 17.72
CA VAL A 772 -1.83 40.34 16.87
C VAL A 772 -0.72 39.44 17.39
N VAL A 773 -0.30 38.48 16.56
CA VAL A 773 0.80 37.55 16.85
C VAL A 773 2.13 38.12 16.37
N SER A 774 2.14 38.68 15.16
CA SER A 774 3.34 39.28 14.58
C SER A 774 2.99 40.40 13.61
N VAL A 775 3.94 41.33 13.47
CA VAL A 775 3.96 42.38 12.46
C VAL A 775 5.33 42.27 11.78
N THR A 776 5.32 42.06 10.46
CA THR A 776 6.53 41.80 9.64
C THR A 776 6.53 42.66 8.40
#